data_AF-A0A1E4ZKW4-F1
#
_entry.id   AF-A0A1E4ZKW4-F1
#
_cell.length_a   1.000
_cell.length_b   1.000
_cell.length_c   1.000
_cell.angle_alpha   90.00
_cell.angle_beta   90.00
_cell.angle_gamma   90.00
#
_symmetry.space_group_name_H-M   'P 1'
#
loop_
_entity.id
_entity.type
_entity.pdbx_description
1 polymer ?
#
loop_
_entity_poly.entity_id
_entity_poly.type
_entity_poly.pdbx_seq_one_letter_code
_entity_poly.pdbx_strand_id
1 'polypeptide(L)'
;MSAGIGKIANIEKFLDIDRLSRNPRVLNRSVCRAIYSWGSKPYSSYSQYLASVTDIPHVRLEDGFVCSFGRGAQLRKYSLVIDPVGIYYDATQPSLLENILNGVDPLSQKLSDEEFIKRGKRLMQSLTEQNISKYNHIGSMPRELEGVTGYALVVDQTVGDQSLRLGGMDEARFEAMLHYALGEFPVEKVFVKVHPLVLTGQKQGYLSTLAKSLGVAVISGDIPATSMHHCSRVYVGTSLFGMEALQRGVAVSCFGQPFYSGWGVTSDHQPIARRTMARSLDQLFAASYLLYPKYVHPVNQQVCELEDIVEHIHEQILQRDRVGQSFTCVGITGWKRNYIDRYLMRDDFGHRHLSTKRFLAQRDISGPDATLVWGRKAIETALESTLVDQNTARMEDGFIRSVGLGSNFTAPRSLVIDDLGIYFDATRPSRMEMLLQHYDCSPSDLQRAEALIDVLLEKRISKYTGALEEHTDDSFYEGREAILVIGQVEGDASLRFGGDRIKSNRALLSAVRESNPNRTVVYKPHPDVVSGNRSDGIENYDDIAGLCDRIETDLSIDLALRLCEEIHTITSLAGMEALLYGKKVVTYGKPFYAGWGLTEDFCSFERRSRPRSLQELVYISYIRYPSYLDIASGEFTSVENTISAVQAERADISDSMTATGLKKYVNIARNIKKGLTYAA
;
A
#
# COMPACT_ATOMS: atom_id res chain seq x y z
N MET A 1 10.60 -30.20 -3.41
CA MET A 1 9.50 -29.31 -3.82
C MET A 1 9.56 -28.97 -5.31
N SER A 2 8.46 -28.45 -5.89
CA SER A 2 8.40 -27.96 -7.27
C SER A 2 9.15 -26.61 -7.46
N ALA A 3 9.52 -26.27 -8.69
CA ALA A 3 10.23 -25.02 -9.00
C ALA A 3 9.42 -23.76 -8.66
N GLY A 4 8.09 -23.82 -8.77
CA GLY A 4 7.20 -22.69 -8.53
C GLY A 4 7.11 -22.29 -7.05
N ILE A 5 7.17 -23.26 -6.14
CA ILE A 5 7.10 -22.98 -4.69
C ILE A 5 8.31 -22.14 -4.25
N GLY A 6 9.51 -22.45 -4.74
CA GLY A 6 10.73 -21.69 -4.43
C GLY A 6 10.80 -20.29 -5.03
N LYS A 7 9.80 -19.87 -5.82
CA LYS A 7 9.69 -18.49 -6.32
C LYS A 7 8.73 -17.63 -5.49
N ILE A 8 8.00 -18.23 -4.55
CA ILE A 8 7.10 -17.49 -3.67
C ILE A 8 7.96 -16.66 -2.71
N ALA A 9 7.78 -15.35 -2.73
CA ALA A 9 8.47 -14.45 -1.81
C ALA A 9 8.14 -14.85 -0.36
N ASN A 10 9.17 -14.92 0.49
CA ASN A 10 9.06 -15.21 1.91
C ASN A 10 8.41 -16.57 2.23
N ILE A 11 8.55 -17.55 1.35
CA ILE A 11 8.00 -18.90 1.54
C ILE A 11 8.48 -19.55 2.84
N GLU A 12 9.71 -19.26 3.28
CA GLU A 12 10.26 -19.70 4.57
C GLU A 12 9.43 -19.20 5.76
N LYS A 13 8.93 -17.95 5.71
CA LYS A 13 8.08 -17.37 6.75
C LYS A 13 6.71 -18.03 6.80
N PHE A 14 6.11 -18.32 5.64
CA PHE A 14 4.87 -19.08 5.57
C PHE A 14 5.05 -20.48 6.17
N LEU A 15 6.12 -21.18 5.81
CA LEU A 15 6.29 -22.58 6.21
C LEU A 15 6.94 -22.76 7.59
N ASP A 16 7.43 -21.69 8.21
CA ASP A 16 8.21 -21.71 9.45
C ASP A 16 9.41 -22.67 9.36
N ILE A 17 10.24 -22.44 8.34
CA ILE A 17 11.41 -23.28 8.04
C ILE A 17 12.65 -22.44 7.77
N ASP A 18 13.81 -22.99 8.12
CA ASP A 18 15.09 -22.33 7.88
C ASP A 18 15.52 -22.39 6.40
N ARG A 19 15.18 -23.49 5.71
CA ARG A 19 15.69 -23.76 4.37
C ARG A 19 14.77 -24.64 3.54
N LEU A 20 14.61 -24.28 2.28
CA LEU A 20 14.01 -25.12 1.24
C LEU A 20 15.05 -25.82 0.38
N SER A 21 14.78 -27.07 0.00
CA SER A 21 15.62 -27.84 -0.93
C SER A 21 14.82 -28.47 -2.06
N ARG A 22 15.42 -28.45 -3.25
CA ARG A 22 14.95 -29.18 -4.44
C ARG A 22 15.75 -30.46 -4.70
N ASN A 23 16.79 -30.73 -3.91
CA ASN A 23 17.68 -31.87 -4.13
C ASN A 23 17.08 -33.14 -3.49
N PRO A 24 16.69 -34.16 -4.25
CA PRO A 24 16.14 -35.39 -3.68
C PRO A 24 17.16 -36.16 -2.83
N ARG A 25 18.46 -35.86 -2.92
CA ARG A 25 19.49 -36.47 -2.07
C ARG A 25 19.42 -36.06 -0.60
N VAL A 26 18.59 -35.06 -0.25
CA VAL A 26 18.36 -34.67 1.16
C VAL A 26 17.13 -35.34 1.78
N LEU A 27 16.53 -36.33 1.10
CA LEU A 27 15.38 -37.09 1.61
C LEU A 27 15.81 -38.09 2.69
N ASN A 28 16.16 -37.55 3.86
CA ASN A 28 16.44 -38.27 5.09
C ASN A 28 15.68 -37.56 6.22
N ARG A 29 14.96 -38.31 7.06
CA ARG A 29 14.17 -37.77 8.19
C ARG A 29 14.98 -36.94 9.19
N SER A 30 16.29 -37.17 9.31
CA SER A 30 17.17 -36.36 10.17
C SER A 30 17.35 -34.91 9.68
N VAL A 31 17.01 -34.63 8.42
CA VAL A 31 17.21 -33.33 7.76
C VAL A 31 15.92 -32.76 7.17
N CYS A 32 15.06 -33.61 6.61
CA CYS A 32 13.84 -33.22 5.92
C CYS A 32 12.61 -33.49 6.78
N ARG A 33 11.95 -32.43 7.24
CA ARG A 33 10.74 -32.50 8.10
C ARG A 33 9.44 -32.70 7.32
N ALA A 34 9.37 -32.25 6.07
CA ALA A 34 8.18 -32.34 5.23
C ALA A 34 8.51 -32.26 3.74
N ILE A 35 7.67 -32.89 2.92
CA ILE A 35 7.69 -32.78 1.45
C ILE A 35 6.52 -31.89 1.02
N TYR A 36 6.83 -30.76 0.38
CA TYR A 36 5.82 -29.79 -0.08
C TYR A 36 5.48 -29.96 -1.57
N SER A 37 4.17 -29.97 -1.88
CA SER A 37 3.63 -29.89 -3.25
C SER A 37 2.58 -28.78 -3.38
N TRP A 38 2.26 -28.37 -4.60
CA TRP A 38 1.22 -27.37 -4.86
C TRP A 38 -0.08 -28.07 -5.26
N GLY A 39 -1.06 -28.07 -4.36
CA GLY A 39 -2.35 -28.72 -4.56
C GLY A 39 -2.25 -30.18 -5.01
N SER A 40 -3.21 -30.60 -5.83
CA SER A 40 -3.30 -31.96 -6.40
C SER A 40 -2.89 -32.02 -7.89
N LYS A 41 -1.91 -31.20 -8.30
CA LYS A 41 -1.36 -31.23 -9.67
C LYS A 41 -0.68 -32.58 -9.98
N PRO A 42 -0.49 -32.96 -11.25
CA PRO A 42 0.12 -34.25 -11.60
C PRO A 42 1.47 -34.51 -10.92
N TYR A 43 2.32 -33.50 -10.75
CA TYR A 43 3.60 -33.64 -10.04
C TYR A 43 3.46 -33.86 -8.52
N SER A 44 2.29 -33.60 -7.93
CA SER A 44 2.00 -33.91 -6.53
C SER A 44 1.93 -35.42 -6.29
N SER A 45 1.60 -36.24 -7.30
CA SER A 45 1.60 -37.71 -7.16
C SER A 45 3.01 -38.25 -6.86
N TYR A 46 4.04 -37.67 -7.47
CA TYR A 46 5.42 -38.02 -7.16
C TYR A 46 5.82 -37.60 -5.75
N SER A 47 5.34 -36.44 -5.28
CA SER A 47 5.60 -36.00 -3.90
C SER A 47 4.93 -36.93 -2.87
N GLN A 48 3.71 -37.39 -3.18
CA GLN A 48 2.98 -38.35 -2.37
C GLN A 48 3.64 -39.73 -2.35
N TYR A 49 4.12 -40.21 -3.51
CA TYR A 49 4.93 -41.42 -3.60
C TYR A 49 6.21 -41.31 -2.77
N LEU A 50 6.93 -40.19 -2.86
CA LEU A 50 8.12 -39.97 -2.05
C LEU A 50 7.81 -40.00 -0.55
N ALA A 51 6.72 -39.38 -0.12
CA ALA A 51 6.28 -39.42 1.27
C ALA A 51 6.01 -40.87 1.73
N SER A 52 5.33 -41.68 0.90
CA SER A 52 5.01 -43.07 1.26
C SER A 52 6.23 -43.98 1.39
N VAL A 53 7.32 -43.71 0.65
CA VAL A 53 8.54 -44.53 0.71
C VAL A 53 9.60 -44.00 1.68
N THR A 54 9.48 -42.76 2.16
CA THR A 54 10.46 -42.13 3.07
C THR A 54 9.93 -41.90 4.49
N ASP A 55 8.64 -42.14 4.73
CA ASP A 55 7.95 -41.82 5.98
C ASP A 55 8.03 -40.31 6.33
N ILE A 56 8.33 -39.44 5.37
CA ILE A 56 8.35 -37.98 5.58
C ILE A 56 6.93 -37.44 5.28
N PRO A 57 6.33 -36.61 6.15
CA PRO A 57 5.00 -36.05 5.92
C PRO A 57 4.88 -35.30 4.59
N HIS A 58 3.76 -35.50 3.89
CA HIS A 58 3.39 -34.76 2.68
C HIS A 58 2.49 -33.58 3.05
N VAL A 59 2.87 -32.38 2.65
CA VAL A 59 2.10 -31.15 2.88
C VAL A 59 1.72 -30.53 1.54
N ARG A 60 0.42 -30.26 1.35
CA ARG A 60 -0.11 -29.59 0.15
C ARG A 60 -0.28 -28.10 0.43
N LEU A 61 0.26 -27.31 -0.48
CA LEU A 61 0.17 -25.85 -0.45
C LEU A 61 -0.83 -25.36 -1.49
N GLU A 62 -1.58 -24.33 -1.16
CA GLU A 62 -2.37 -23.55 -2.10
C GLU A 62 -2.37 -22.07 -1.73
N ASP A 63 -2.87 -21.24 -2.64
CA ASP A 63 -3.19 -19.85 -2.32
C ASP A 63 -4.24 -19.81 -1.21
N GLY A 64 -4.07 -18.91 -0.24
CA GLY A 64 -5.12 -18.63 0.73
C GLY A 64 -6.32 -17.92 0.12
N PHE A 65 -7.38 -17.74 0.91
CA PHE A 65 -8.65 -17.19 0.43
C PHE A 65 -8.67 -15.66 0.32
N VAL A 66 -7.69 -14.98 0.92
CA VAL A 66 -7.34 -13.56 0.71
C VAL A 66 -5.85 -13.51 0.41
N CYS A 67 -5.49 -13.58 -0.88
CA CYS A 67 -4.17 -14.01 -1.32
C CYS A 67 -3.28 -12.86 -1.79
N SER A 68 -3.79 -11.87 -2.52
CA SER A 68 -2.93 -10.87 -3.16
C SER A 68 -3.69 -9.59 -3.52
N PHE A 69 -2.99 -8.56 -3.96
CA PHE A 69 -3.57 -7.35 -4.55
C PHE A 69 -3.01 -7.09 -5.96
N GLY A 70 -3.82 -6.50 -6.85
CA GLY A 70 -3.40 -6.01 -8.17
C GLY A 70 -3.48 -7.03 -9.31
N ARG A 71 -2.97 -6.67 -10.49
CA ARG A 71 -3.05 -7.47 -11.74
C ARG A 71 -1.65 -7.92 -12.19
N GLY A 72 -1.50 -9.17 -12.63
CA GLY A 72 -0.22 -9.65 -13.19
C GLY A 72 0.06 -11.15 -13.07
N ALA A 73 1.11 -11.63 -13.75
CA ALA A 73 1.47 -13.05 -13.79
C ALA A 73 2.23 -13.55 -12.54
N GLN A 74 2.77 -12.65 -11.71
CA GLN A 74 3.50 -12.97 -10.48
C GLN A 74 3.09 -12.03 -9.34
N LEU A 75 1.87 -12.21 -8.83
CA LEU A 75 1.39 -11.48 -7.67
C LEU A 75 2.08 -11.98 -6.39
N ARG A 76 2.41 -11.03 -5.51
CA ARG A 76 2.90 -11.35 -4.17
C ARG A 76 1.77 -12.02 -3.38
N LYS A 77 2.11 -13.10 -2.67
CA LYS A 77 1.16 -13.84 -1.84
C LYS A 77 1.22 -13.33 -0.41
N TYR A 78 0.07 -12.98 0.13
CA TYR A 78 -0.16 -12.57 1.51
C TYR A 78 -0.60 -13.75 2.37
N SER A 79 -1.18 -14.79 1.76
CA SER A 79 -1.62 -15.98 2.47
C SER A 79 -1.37 -17.27 1.69
N LEU A 80 -1.10 -18.34 2.44
CA LEU A 80 -1.03 -19.71 1.94
C LEU A 80 -1.86 -20.65 2.79
N VAL A 81 -2.56 -21.55 2.14
CA VAL A 81 -3.07 -22.77 2.76
C VAL A 81 -1.93 -23.76 2.90
N ILE A 82 -1.83 -24.39 4.07
CA ILE A 82 -0.82 -25.39 4.39
C ILE A 82 -1.56 -26.62 4.96
N ASP A 83 -1.83 -27.63 4.12
CA ASP A 83 -2.64 -28.79 4.48
C ASP A 83 -1.80 -30.07 4.55
N PRO A 84 -1.55 -30.63 5.74
CA PRO A 84 -0.82 -31.89 5.91
C PRO A 84 -1.71 -33.14 5.77
N VAL A 85 -3.02 -33.00 5.59
CA VAL A 85 -3.99 -34.11 5.49
C VAL A 85 -4.40 -34.32 4.03
N GLY A 86 -4.97 -33.28 3.42
CA GLY A 86 -5.61 -33.32 2.11
C GLY A 86 -5.37 -32.02 1.37
N ILE A 87 -6.43 -31.47 0.78
CA ILE A 87 -6.52 -30.07 0.37
C ILE A 87 -8.01 -29.68 0.30
N TYR A 88 -8.36 -28.46 0.68
CA TYR A 88 -9.76 -28.01 0.86
C TYR A 88 -10.72 -28.28 -0.31
N TYR A 89 -10.25 -28.24 -1.55
CA TYR A 89 -11.10 -28.46 -2.73
C TYR A 89 -11.26 -29.94 -3.12
N ASP A 90 -10.56 -30.86 -2.47
CA ASP A 90 -10.63 -32.28 -2.77
C ASP A 90 -11.68 -32.96 -1.87
N ALA A 91 -12.87 -33.20 -2.43
CA ALA A 91 -13.96 -33.85 -1.71
C ALA A 91 -13.80 -35.38 -1.64
N THR A 92 -12.83 -35.96 -2.36
CA THR A 92 -12.65 -37.42 -2.40
C THR A 92 -12.03 -37.97 -1.12
N GLN A 93 -11.39 -37.12 -0.31
CA GLN A 93 -10.71 -37.46 0.93
C GLN A 93 -10.84 -36.32 1.96
N PRO A 94 -10.58 -36.56 3.25
CA PRO A 94 -10.54 -35.50 4.25
C PRO A 94 -9.43 -34.47 3.95
N SER A 95 -9.64 -33.24 4.43
CA SER A 95 -8.66 -32.15 4.47
C SER A 95 -8.49 -31.67 5.90
N LEU A 96 -7.44 -30.90 6.20
CA LEU A 96 -7.30 -30.28 7.52
C LEU A 96 -8.51 -29.38 7.81
N LEU A 97 -8.98 -28.61 6.82
CA LEU A 97 -10.19 -27.79 6.97
C LEU A 97 -11.45 -28.63 7.26
N GLU A 98 -11.65 -29.75 6.56
CA GLU A 98 -12.76 -30.66 6.84
C GLU A 98 -12.68 -31.24 8.26
N ASN A 99 -11.47 -31.56 8.75
CA ASN A 99 -11.27 -32.06 10.12
C ASN A 99 -11.58 -30.98 11.18
N ILE A 100 -11.17 -29.73 10.95
CA ILE A 100 -11.53 -28.58 11.82
C ILE A 100 -13.06 -28.40 11.85
N LEU A 101 -13.70 -28.46 10.69
CA LEU A 101 -15.16 -28.27 10.59
C LEU A 101 -15.94 -29.47 11.15
N ASN A 102 -15.43 -30.69 11.06
CA ASN A 102 -16.06 -31.87 11.66
C ASN A 102 -15.83 -31.99 13.19
N GLY A 103 -14.99 -31.15 13.79
CA GLY A 103 -14.71 -31.27 15.23
C GLY A 103 -13.62 -32.29 15.59
N VAL A 104 -12.87 -32.79 14.59
CA VAL A 104 -11.85 -33.83 14.77
C VAL A 104 -10.49 -33.23 15.12
N ASP A 105 -10.17 -32.07 14.53
CA ASP A 105 -8.90 -31.38 14.76
C ASP A 105 -8.92 -30.60 16.10
N PRO A 106 -7.81 -30.51 16.86
CA PRO A 106 -7.77 -29.71 18.08
C PRO A 106 -8.18 -28.24 17.90
N LEU A 107 -7.92 -27.64 16.73
CA LEU A 107 -8.32 -26.26 16.43
C LEU A 107 -9.85 -26.08 16.42
N SER A 108 -10.63 -27.16 16.29
CA SER A 108 -12.09 -27.11 16.32
C SER A 108 -12.67 -26.52 17.61
N GLN A 109 -11.91 -26.55 18.71
CA GLN A 109 -12.31 -25.93 19.98
C GLN A 109 -12.56 -24.43 19.82
N LYS A 110 -11.81 -23.75 18.94
CA LYS A 110 -12.01 -22.32 18.62
C LYS A 110 -13.36 -22.03 18.00
N LEU A 111 -13.99 -23.01 17.34
CA LEU A 111 -15.32 -22.84 16.75
C LEU A 111 -16.46 -22.82 17.78
N SER A 112 -16.15 -23.13 19.05
CA SER A 112 -17.07 -23.04 20.18
C SER A 112 -16.81 -21.81 21.06
N ASP A 113 -15.78 -21.01 20.75
CA ASP A 113 -15.43 -19.78 21.46
C ASP A 113 -16.21 -18.60 20.87
N GLU A 114 -17.15 -18.05 21.64
CA GLU A 114 -18.03 -16.97 21.18
C GLU A 114 -17.29 -15.70 20.78
N GLU A 115 -16.21 -15.33 21.48
CA GLU A 115 -15.45 -14.12 21.14
C GLU A 115 -14.62 -14.33 19.87
N PHE A 116 -14.09 -15.55 19.67
CA PHE A 116 -13.43 -15.90 18.41
C PHE A 116 -14.39 -15.86 17.21
N ILE A 117 -15.63 -16.36 17.39
CA ILE A 117 -16.66 -16.27 16.34
C ILE A 117 -17.10 -14.83 16.08
N LYS A 118 -17.26 -14.00 17.12
CA LYS A 118 -17.54 -12.57 16.96
C LYS A 118 -16.42 -11.84 16.22
N ARG A 119 -15.14 -12.17 16.49
CA ARG A 119 -13.98 -11.66 15.74
C ARG A 119 -14.10 -12.03 14.26
N GLY A 120 -14.36 -13.30 13.96
CA GLY A 120 -14.58 -13.77 12.59
C GLY A 120 -15.72 -13.03 11.88
N LYS A 121 -16.85 -12.80 12.56
CA LYS A 121 -17.99 -12.06 12.00
C LYS A 121 -17.65 -10.62 11.64
N ARG A 122 -16.93 -9.89 12.50
CA ARG A 122 -16.48 -8.51 12.23
C ARG A 122 -15.54 -8.46 11.02
N LEU A 123 -14.60 -9.39 10.94
CA LEU A 123 -13.69 -9.53 9.80
C LEU A 123 -14.44 -9.85 8.49
N MET A 124 -15.40 -10.77 8.53
CA MET A 124 -16.24 -11.09 7.38
C MET A 124 -17.00 -9.86 6.89
N GLN A 125 -17.60 -9.09 7.81
CA GLN A 125 -18.26 -7.84 7.49
C GLN A 125 -17.29 -6.84 6.84
N SER A 126 -16.10 -6.65 7.42
CA SER A 126 -15.05 -5.77 6.87
C SER A 126 -14.64 -6.16 5.44
N LEU A 127 -14.46 -7.45 5.16
CA LEU A 127 -14.16 -7.93 3.81
C LEU A 127 -15.27 -7.57 2.83
N THR A 128 -16.53 -7.74 3.23
CA THR A 128 -17.68 -7.46 2.35
C THR A 128 -17.87 -5.97 2.09
N GLU A 129 -17.76 -5.13 3.12
CA GLU A 129 -17.92 -3.67 3.00
C GLU A 129 -16.82 -3.04 2.13
N GLN A 130 -15.60 -3.59 2.20
CA GLN A 130 -14.45 -3.11 1.43
C GLN A 130 -14.28 -3.80 0.07
N ASN A 131 -15.22 -4.67 -0.33
CA ASN A 131 -15.16 -5.44 -1.58
C ASN A 131 -13.90 -6.32 -1.73
N ILE A 132 -13.33 -6.79 -0.62
CA ILE A 132 -12.15 -7.66 -0.63
C ILE A 132 -12.54 -9.07 -1.10
N SER A 133 -11.68 -9.66 -1.92
CA SER A 133 -11.80 -10.99 -2.51
C SER A 133 -10.45 -11.71 -2.51
N LYS A 134 -10.36 -12.88 -3.16
CA LYS A 134 -9.11 -13.64 -3.20
C LYS A 134 -7.92 -12.88 -3.79
N TYR A 135 -8.12 -12.21 -4.91
CA TYR A 135 -7.02 -11.57 -5.65
C TYR A 135 -7.08 -10.05 -5.65
N ASN A 136 -8.18 -9.48 -5.13
CA ASN A 136 -8.40 -8.04 -5.05
C ASN A 136 -8.11 -7.35 -6.38
N HIS A 137 -8.50 -8.02 -7.46
CA HIS A 137 -8.56 -7.40 -8.77
C HIS A 137 -9.67 -6.37 -8.74
N ILE A 138 -9.39 -5.20 -9.29
CA ILE A 138 -10.36 -4.11 -9.32
C ILE A 138 -10.80 -3.95 -10.77
N GLY A 139 -11.94 -4.53 -11.08
CA GLY A 139 -12.66 -4.43 -12.35
C GLY A 139 -13.93 -3.61 -12.19
N SER A 140 -14.46 -3.16 -13.33
CA SER A 140 -15.77 -2.54 -13.38
C SER A 140 -16.86 -3.60 -13.28
N MET A 141 -17.97 -3.23 -12.65
CA MET A 141 -19.20 -4.02 -12.70
C MET A 141 -19.59 -4.28 -14.17
N PRO A 142 -20.10 -5.48 -14.52
CA PRO A 142 -20.69 -5.73 -15.83
C PRO A 142 -21.88 -4.79 -16.05
N ARG A 143 -21.93 -4.12 -17.21
CA ARG A 143 -23.02 -3.18 -17.55
C ARG A 143 -24.38 -3.86 -17.59
N GLU A 144 -24.41 -5.15 -17.94
CA GLU A 144 -25.60 -5.97 -17.99
C GLU A 144 -26.28 -6.16 -16.63
N LEU A 145 -25.55 -5.92 -15.53
CA LEU A 145 -26.10 -5.95 -14.17
C LEU A 145 -26.50 -4.56 -13.65
N GLU A 146 -26.24 -3.48 -14.38
CA GLU A 146 -26.59 -2.12 -13.96
C GLU A 146 -28.11 -1.96 -13.84
N GLY A 147 -28.59 -1.63 -12.62
CA GLY A 147 -30.01 -1.43 -12.34
C GLY A 147 -30.85 -2.71 -12.34
N VAL A 148 -30.25 -3.89 -12.51
CA VAL A 148 -30.98 -5.16 -12.50
C VAL A 148 -31.12 -5.69 -11.08
N THR A 149 -32.36 -6.00 -10.66
CA THR A 149 -32.66 -6.60 -9.36
C THR A 149 -33.30 -7.97 -9.50
N GLY A 150 -33.15 -8.81 -8.46
CA GLY A 150 -33.78 -10.12 -8.40
C GLY A 150 -33.20 -11.14 -9.39
N TYR A 151 -31.91 -11.03 -9.70
CA TYR A 151 -31.25 -11.87 -10.70
C TYR A 151 -30.52 -13.06 -10.09
N ALA A 152 -30.27 -14.08 -10.92
CA ALA A 152 -29.48 -15.25 -10.60
C ALA A 152 -28.14 -15.23 -11.35
N LEU A 153 -27.08 -15.64 -10.66
CA LEU A 153 -25.76 -15.84 -11.25
C LEU A 153 -25.45 -17.32 -11.37
N VAL A 154 -25.05 -17.76 -12.56
CA VAL A 154 -24.52 -19.10 -12.81
C VAL A 154 -23.03 -18.97 -13.08
N VAL A 155 -22.20 -19.48 -12.16
CA VAL A 155 -20.75 -19.27 -12.20
C VAL A 155 -20.07 -20.37 -13.00
N ASP A 156 -19.47 -19.98 -14.12
CA ASP A 156 -18.63 -20.85 -14.94
C ASP A 156 -17.20 -20.94 -14.36
N GLN A 157 -16.50 -22.01 -14.67
CA GLN A 157 -15.09 -22.22 -14.29
C GLN A 157 -14.26 -22.67 -15.50
N THR A 158 -12.94 -22.54 -15.39
CA THR A 158 -12.05 -22.85 -16.50
C THR A 158 -11.77 -24.35 -16.57
N VAL A 159 -11.81 -24.91 -17.78
CA VAL A 159 -11.44 -26.31 -18.04
C VAL A 159 -10.05 -26.62 -17.49
N GLY A 160 -9.92 -27.76 -16.81
CA GLY A 160 -8.65 -28.21 -16.20
C GLY A 160 -8.42 -27.71 -14.77
N ASP A 161 -9.35 -26.95 -14.19
CA ASP A 161 -9.36 -26.66 -12.76
C ASP A 161 -9.54 -27.98 -11.96
N GLN A 162 -8.57 -28.28 -11.07
CA GLN A 162 -8.58 -29.51 -10.29
C GLN A 162 -9.72 -29.57 -9.28
N SER A 163 -10.20 -28.42 -8.82
CA SER A 163 -11.35 -28.35 -7.92
C SER A 163 -12.62 -28.90 -8.56
N LEU A 164 -12.74 -28.86 -9.89
CA LEU A 164 -13.90 -29.39 -10.60
C LEU A 164 -13.93 -30.91 -10.50
N ARG A 165 -12.87 -31.57 -10.99
CA ARG A 165 -12.78 -33.04 -11.00
C ARG A 165 -12.85 -33.62 -9.58
N LEU A 166 -12.12 -33.03 -8.63
CA LEU A 166 -12.06 -33.52 -7.25
C LEU A 166 -13.28 -33.11 -6.41
N GLY A 167 -14.04 -32.11 -6.86
CA GLY A 167 -15.32 -31.73 -6.27
C GLY A 167 -16.53 -32.25 -7.06
N GLY A 168 -16.36 -33.28 -7.90
CA GLY A 168 -17.47 -33.99 -8.55
C GLY A 168 -18.19 -33.20 -9.65
N MET A 169 -17.53 -32.25 -10.30
CA MET A 169 -18.05 -31.52 -11.46
C MET A 169 -17.52 -32.08 -12.78
N ASP A 170 -18.41 -32.14 -13.77
CA ASP A 170 -18.14 -32.44 -15.17
C ASP A 170 -19.00 -31.53 -16.07
N GLU A 171 -18.84 -31.65 -17.40
CA GLU A 171 -19.58 -30.84 -18.37
C GLU A 171 -21.10 -31.00 -18.22
N ALA A 172 -21.59 -32.24 -18.13
CA ALA A 172 -23.02 -32.52 -17.98
C ALA A 172 -23.63 -31.85 -16.73
N ARG A 173 -22.89 -31.79 -15.62
CA ARG A 173 -23.34 -31.09 -14.41
C ARG A 173 -23.34 -29.57 -14.56
N PHE A 174 -22.41 -29.00 -15.31
CA PHE A 174 -22.47 -27.58 -15.65
C PHE A 174 -23.72 -27.27 -16.47
N GLU A 175 -24.04 -28.08 -17.48
CA GLU A 175 -25.28 -27.92 -18.26
C GLU A 175 -26.52 -28.04 -17.37
N ALA A 176 -26.57 -29.07 -16.51
CA ALA A 176 -27.65 -29.27 -15.56
C ALA A 176 -27.81 -28.09 -14.60
N MET A 177 -26.71 -27.48 -14.15
CA MET A 177 -26.72 -26.29 -13.29
C MET A 177 -27.36 -25.09 -13.98
N LEU A 178 -27.03 -24.84 -15.26
CA LEU A 178 -27.64 -23.75 -16.02
C LEU A 178 -29.13 -23.99 -16.26
N HIS A 179 -29.51 -25.22 -16.67
CA HIS A 179 -30.91 -25.58 -16.85
C HIS A 179 -31.72 -25.50 -15.55
N TYR A 180 -31.13 -25.88 -14.43
CA TYR A 180 -31.76 -25.76 -13.11
C TYR A 180 -32.06 -24.29 -12.77
N ALA A 181 -31.10 -23.38 -12.99
CA ALA A 181 -31.30 -21.96 -12.78
C ALA A 181 -32.42 -21.38 -13.68
N LEU A 182 -32.51 -21.82 -14.94
CA LEU A 182 -33.58 -21.46 -15.87
C LEU A 182 -34.96 -22.05 -15.50
N GLY A 183 -34.99 -23.09 -14.68
CA GLY A 183 -36.23 -23.59 -14.09
C GLY A 183 -36.74 -22.75 -12.93
N GLU A 184 -35.85 -22.02 -12.23
CA GLU A 184 -36.20 -21.18 -11.08
C GLU A 184 -36.37 -19.69 -11.44
N PHE A 185 -35.72 -19.22 -12.52
CA PHE A 185 -35.70 -17.81 -12.93
C PHE A 185 -36.00 -17.65 -14.42
N PRO A 186 -36.69 -16.57 -14.83
CA PRO A 186 -36.86 -16.26 -16.25
C PRO A 186 -35.49 -15.95 -16.89
N VAL A 187 -35.35 -16.27 -18.19
CA VAL A 187 -34.07 -16.21 -18.93
C VAL A 187 -33.37 -14.86 -18.79
N GLU A 188 -34.10 -13.75 -18.86
CA GLU A 188 -33.58 -12.38 -18.76
C GLU A 188 -33.07 -12.00 -17.36
N LYS A 189 -33.31 -12.84 -16.35
CA LYS A 189 -32.80 -12.69 -14.98
C LYS A 189 -31.66 -13.66 -14.66
N VAL A 190 -31.26 -14.51 -15.60
CA VAL A 190 -30.12 -15.43 -15.42
C VAL A 190 -28.92 -14.87 -16.16
N PHE A 191 -27.79 -14.81 -15.47
CA PHE A 191 -26.52 -14.37 -16.05
C PHE A 191 -25.44 -15.42 -15.81
N VAL A 192 -24.74 -15.82 -16.87
CA VAL A 192 -23.60 -16.72 -16.78
C VAL A 192 -22.33 -15.91 -16.58
N LYS A 193 -21.71 -16.06 -15.42
CA LYS A 193 -20.47 -15.37 -15.05
C LYS A 193 -19.26 -16.21 -15.44
N VAL A 194 -18.48 -15.72 -16.40
CA VAL A 194 -17.24 -16.38 -16.83
C VAL A 194 -15.97 -15.68 -16.32
N HIS A 195 -14.86 -16.42 -16.36
CA HIS A 195 -13.52 -15.88 -16.15
C HIS A 195 -13.15 -14.94 -17.32
N PRO A 196 -12.55 -13.76 -17.11
CA PRO A 196 -12.24 -12.81 -18.19
C PRO A 196 -11.44 -13.42 -19.35
N LEU A 197 -10.46 -14.29 -19.04
CA LEU A 197 -9.68 -15.02 -20.04
C LEU A 197 -10.47 -15.98 -20.95
N VAL A 198 -11.71 -16.33 -20.59
CA VAL A 198 -12.61 -17.10 -21.46
C VAL A 198 -13.16 -16.22 -22.57
N LEU A 199 -13.49 -14.96 -22.28
CA LEU A 199 -13.94 -14.01 -23.30
C LEU A 199 -12.82 -13.62 -24.28
N THR A 200 -11.57 -13.58 -23.82
CA THR A 200 -10.40 -13.30 -24.68
C THR A 200 -9.89 -14.52 -25.44
N GLY A 201 -10.52 -15.69 -25.27
CA GLY A 201 -10.12 -16.95 -25.92
C GLY A 201 -8.83 -17.58 -25.39
N GLN A 202 -8.24 -17.02 -24.32
CA GLN A 202 -7.01 -17.53 -23.71
C GLN A 202 -7.26 -18.76 -22.81
N LYS A 203 -8.50 -18.94 -22.36
CA LYS A 203 -8.98 -20.13 -21.63
C LYS A 203 -10.33 -20.58 -22.19
N GLN A 204 -10.71 -21.81 -21.87
CA GLN A 204 -12.02 -22.38 -22.19
C GLN A 204 -12.84 -22.53 -20.90
N GLY A 205 -14.11 -22.13 -20.93
CA GLY A 205 -15.12 -22.41 -19.90
C GLY A 205 -16.14 -23.43 -20.41
N TYR A 206 -17.08 -23.85 -19.55
CA TYR A 206 -18.08 -24.88 -19.88
C TYR A 206 -19.38 -24.30 -20.41
N LEU A 207 -19.77 -23.10 -19.97
CA LEU A 207 -21.15 -22.62 -20.16
C LEU A 207 -21.33 -21.62 -21.28
N SER A 208 -20.26 -21.00 -21.79
CA SER A 208 -20.36 -19.85 -22.70
C SER A 208 -21.16 -20.15 -23.99
N THR A 209 -20.96 -21.33 -24.58
CA THR A 209 -21.64 -21.73 -25.82
C THR A 209 -23.12 -22.04 -25.56
N LEU A 210 -23.40 -22.82 -24.51
CA LEU A 210 -24.76 -23.20 -24.11
C LEU A 210 -25.58 -21.97 -23.68
N ALA A 211 -24.99 -21.06 -22.90
CA ALA A 211 -25.65 -19.84 -22.47
C ALA A 211 -26.15 -19.02 -23.66
N LYS A 212 -25.31 -18.85 -24.68
CA LYS A 212 -25.67 -18.13 -25.91
C LYS A 212 -26.77 -18.81 -26.70
N SER A 213 -26.78 -20.15 -26.80
CA SER A 213 -27.84 -20.87 -27.52
C SER A 213 -29.19 -20.80 -26.80
N LEU A 214 -29.18 -20.60 -25.48
CA LEU A 214 -30.37 -20.45 -24.63
C LEU A 214 -30.81 -18.98 -24.44
N GLY A 215 -30.13 -18.02 -25.07
CA GLY A 215 -30.44 -16.59 -24.93
C GLY A 215 -30.04 -15.98 -23.57
N VAL A 216 -29.21 -16.67 -22.80
CA VAL A 216 -28.72 -16.24 -21.48
C VAL A 216 -27.53 -15.30 -21.65
N ALA A 217 -27.55 -14.17 -20.93
CA ALA A 217 -26.46 -13.20 -20.98
C ALA A 217 -25.17 -13.77 -20.36
N VAL A 218 -24.07 -13.65 -21.09
CA VAL A 218 -22.73 -14.05 -20.61
C VAL A 218 -21.98 -12.80 -20.18
N ILE A 219 -21.64 -12.72 -18.91
CA ILE A 219 -20.98 -11.57 -18.29
C ILE A 219 -19.56 -11.93 -17.83
N SER A 220 -18.68 -10.93 -17.81
CA SER A 220 -17.37 -11.01 -17.18
C SER A 220 -17.05 -9.68 -16.48
N GLY A 221 -16.04 -9.69 -15.61
CA GLY A 221 -15.71 -8.57 -14.74
C GLY A 221 -15.78 -8.97 -13.28
N ASP A 222 -15.58 -8.02 -12.39
CA ASP A 222 -15.76 -8.24 -10.96
C ASP A 222 -17.20 -7.89 -10.60
N ILE A 223 -17.75 -8.56 -9.59
CA ILE A 223 -19.11 -8.31 -9.11
C ILE A 223 -18.99 -7.65 -7.74
N PRO A 224 -19.11 -6.31 -7.66
CA PRO A 224 -19.05 -5.59 -6.39
C PRO A 224 -20.07 -6.13 -5.38
N ALA A 225 -19.75 -6.02 -4.09
CA ALA A 225 -20.67 -6.40 -3.01
C ALA A 225 -22.00 -5.65 -3.10
N THR A 226 -21.98 -4.39 -3.55
CA THR A 226 -23.19 -3.59 -3.76
C THR A 226 -24.16 -4.24 -4.74
N SER A 227 -23.65 -4.84 -5.82
CA SER A 227 -24.45 -5.55 -6.82
C SER A 227 -25.03 -6.85 -6.27
N MET A 228 -24.34 -7.49 -5.32
CA MET A 228 -24.76 -8.75 -4.73
C MET A 228 -26.00 -8.61 -3.86
N HIS A 229 -26.29 -7.42 -3.31
CA HIS A 229 -27.57 -7.15 -2.63
C HIS A 229 -28.79 -7.31 -3.54
N HIS A 230 -28.58 -7.23 -4.85
CA HIS A 230 -29.62 -7.40 -5.87
C HIS A 230 -29.65 -8.81 -6.48
N CYS A 231 -28.67 -9.66 -6.14
CA CYS A 231 -28.59 -11.05 -6.55
C CYS A 231 -29.42 -11.91 -5.60
N SER A 232 -30.38 -12.66 -6.15
CA SER A 232 -31.25 -13.55 -5.35
C SER A 232 -30.58 -14.88 -5.05
N ARG A 233 -29.83 -15.42 -6.01
CA ARG A 233 -29.20 -16.75 -5.87
C ARG A 233 -27.97 -16.88 -6.77
N VAL A 234 -26.98 -17.60 -6.26
CA VAL A 234 -25.77 -17.99 -6.98
C VAL A 234 -25.72 -19.50 -7.14
N TYR A 235 -25.53 -19.97 -8.36
CA TYR A 235 -25.32 -21.38 -8.70
C TYR A 235 -23.85 -21.60 -9.05
N VAL A 236 -23.22 -22.54 -8.36
CA VAL A 236 -21.77 -22.79 -8.46
C VAL A 236 -21.48 -24.28 -8.56
N GLY A 237 -20.44 -24.62 -9.32
CA GLY A 237 -19.79 -25.91 -9.24
C GLY A 237 -18.96 -26.01 -7.96
N THR A 238 -17.75 -25.48 -7.99
CA THR A 238 -16.81 -25.50 -6.85
C THR A 238 -16.07 -24.17 -6.61
N SER A 239 -16.41 -23.14 -7.39
CA SER A 239 -15.77 -21.83 -7.36
C SER A 239 -15.78 -21.21 -5.95
N LEU A 240 -14.69 -20.55 -5.55
CA LEU A 240 -14.66 -19.76 -4.31
C LEU A 240 -15.73 -18.66 -4.29
N PHE A 241 -16.21 -18.23 -5.46
CA PHE A 241 -17.28 -17.22 -5.59
C PHE A 241 -18.56 -17.61 -4.82
N GLY A 242 -18.85 -18.91 -4.65
CA GLY A 242 -19.97 -19.33 -3.81
C GLY A 242 -19.77 -19.00 -2.33
N MET A 243 -18.57 -19.17 -1.78
CA MET A 243 -18.25 -18.72 -0.42
C MET A 243 -18.35 -17.20 -0.30
N GLU A 244 -17.84 -16.47 -1.29
CA GLU A 244 -17.90 -15.00 -1.34
C GLU A 244 -19.36 -14.49 -1.42
N ALA A 245 -20.24 -15.23 -2.09
CA ALA A 245 -21.68 -14.96 -2.15
C ALA A 245 -22.37 -15.22 -0.81
N LEU A 246 -22.04 -16.32 -0.11
CA LEU A 246 -22.55 -16.59 1.24
C LEU A 246 -22.18 -15.47 2.22
N GLN A 247 -20.92 -15.01 2.20
CA GLN A 247 -20.46 -13.90 3.05
C GLN A 247 -21.28 -12.62 2.85
N ARG A 248 -21.80 -12.41 1.64
CA ARG A 248 -22.64 -11.26 1.25
C ARG A 248 -24.13 -11.50 1.48
N GLY A 249 -24.50 -12.61 2.10
CA GLY A 249 -25.89 -12.96 2.43
C GLY A 249 -26.71 -13.48 1.25
N VAL A 250 -26.07 -13.87 0.15
CA VAL A 250 -26.76 -14.42 -1.04
C VAL A 250 -26.94 -15.92 -0.89
N ALA A 251 -28.12 -16.44 -1.25
CA ALA A 251 -28.38 -17.87 -1.25
C ALA A 251 -27.52 -18.60 -2.30
N VAL A 252 -26.92 -19.74 -1.94
CA VAL A 252 -26.02 -20.47 -2.82
C VAL A 252 -26.48 -21.91 -3.03
N SER A 253 -26.53 -22.33 -4.29
CA SER A 253 -26.78 -23.72 -4.70
C SER A 253 -25.50 -24.33 -5.28
N CYS A 254 -25.04 -25.42 -4.66
CA CYS A 254 -23.81 -26.12 -5.02
C CYS A 254 -24.12 -27.37 -5.85
N PHE A 255 -23.65 -27.37 -7.10
CA PHE A 255 -23.73 -28.52 -8.01
C PHE A 255 -22.51 -29.42 -7.92
N GLY A 256 -21.40 -28.91 -7.39
CA GLY A 256 -20.22 -29.68 -6.98
C GLY A 256 -20.11 -29.78 -5.46
N GLN A 257 -18.92 -30.17 -5.00
CA GLN A 257 -18.58 -30.42 -3.61
C GLN A 257 -17.45 -29.49 -3.11
N PRO A 258 -17.58 -28.15 -3.18
CA PRO A 258 -16.58 -27.23 -2.66
C PRO A 258 -16.40 -27.38 -1.14
N PHE A 259 -15.35 -26.79 -0.56
CA PHE A 259 -15.07 -26.90 0.88
C PHE A 259 -16.20 -26.37 1.78
N TYR A 260 -17.00 -25.43 1.26
CA TYR A 260 -18.07 -24.74 1.98
C TYR A 260 -19.45 -25.42 1.85
N SER A 261 -19.61 -26.46 1.03
CA SER A 261 -20.88 -27.22 0.94
C SER A 261 -20.99 -28.32 2.00
N GLY A 262 -22.18 -28.87 2.23
CA GLY A 262 -22.39 -30.02 3.12
C GLY A 262 -22.37 -29.69 4.61
N TRP A 263 -22.37 -28.41 4.98
CA TRP A 263 -22.37 -27.95 6.39
C TRP A 263 -23.69 -27.29 6.82
N GLY A 264 -24.69 -27.24 5.93
CA GLY A 264 -26.02 -26.68 6.22
C GLY A 264 -26.21 -25.19 5.86
N VAL A 265 -25.23 -24.55 5.21
CA VAL A 265 -25.31 -23.14 4.76
C VAL A 265 -25.59 -22.98 3.26
N THR A 266 -25.66 -24.09 2.52
CA THR A 266 -25.88 -24.14 1.05
C THR A 266 -27.00 -25.11 0.70
N SER A 267 -27.57 -24.94 -0.50
CA SER A 267 -28.43 -25.95 -1.13
C SER A 267 -27.55 -26.91 -1.93
N ASP A 268 -27.33 -28.12 -1.42
CA ASP A 268 -26.37 -29.06 -1.99
C ASP A 268 -27.04 -30.10 -2.90
N HIS A 269 -26.58 -30.18 -4.15
CA HIS A 269 -27.03 -31.20 -5.11
C HIS A 269 -26.14 -32.46 -5.11
N GLN A 270 -25.09 -32.47 -4.29
CA GLN A 270 -24.19 -33.60 -4.06
C GLN A 270 -23.76 -33.69 -2.59
N PRO A 271 -24.47 -34.45 -1.74
CA PRO A 271 -24.11 -34.58 -0.34
C PRO A 271 -22.77 -35.30 -0.15
N ILE A 272 -22.06 -34.97 0.93
CA ILE A 272 -20.77 -35.59 1.30
C ILE A 272 -20.96 -36.28 2.65
N ALA A 273 -21.06 -37.61 2.65
CA ALA A 273 -21.39 -38.38 3.85
C ALA A 273 -20.39 -38.19 5.02
N ARG A 274 -19.14 -37.79 4.74
CA ARG A 274 -18.11 -37.53 5.76
C ARG A 274 -18.29 -36.20 6.49
N ARG A 275 -19.06 -35.25 5.94
CA ARG A 275 -19.34 -33.96 6.57
C ARG A 275 -20.61 -34.12 7.40
N THR A 276 -20.43 -34.28 8.71
CA THR A 276 -21.48 -34.75 9.62
C THR A 276 -21.99 -33.68 10.57
N MET A 277 -21.25 -32.57 10.70
CA MET A 277 -21.61 -31.45 11.56
C MET A 277 -22.37 -30.37 10.78
N ALA A 278 -23.32 -29.71 11.44
CA ALA A 278 -23.84 -28.44 10.95
C ALA A 278 -22.93 -27.29 11.42
N ARG A 279 -22.67 -26.30 10.56
CA ARG A 279 -21.89 -25.10 10.89
C ARG A 279 -22.65 -23.85 10.48
N SER A 280 -22.58 -22.82 11.32
CA SER A 280 -23.01 -21.48 10.90
C SER A 280 -22.03 -20.90 9.88
N LEU A 281 -22.47 -19.89 9.12
CA LEU A 281 -21.59 -19.16 8.21
C LEU A 281 -20.40 -18.54 8.96
N ASP A 282 -20.63 -17.99 10.15
CA ASP A 282 -19.57 -17.39 10.97
C ASP A 282 -18.52 -18.43 11.39
N GLN A 283 -18.94 -19.65 11.76
CA GLN A 283 -18.03 -20.75 12.07
C GLN A 283 -17.25 -21.24 10.85
N LEU A 284 -17.94 -21.35 9.70
CA LEU A 284 -17.31 -21.73 8.45
C LEU A 284 -16.26 -20.70 8.01
N PHE A 285 -16.59 -19.41 8.13
CA PHE A 285 -15.66 -18.31 7.87
C PHE A 285 -14.47 -18.35 8.83
N ALA A 286 -14.70 -18.48 10.14
CA ALA A 286 -13.63 -18.57 11.13
C ALA A 286 -12.67 -19.75 10.86
N ALA A 287 -13.21 -20.93 10.55
CA ALA A 287 -12.38 -22.07 10.19
C ALA A 287 -11.56 -21.82 8.92
N SER A 288 -12.20 -21.33 7.86
CA SER A 288 -11.57 -21.21 6.54
C SER A 288 -10.66 -20.00 6.39
N TYR A 289 -10.94 -18.87 7.04
CA TYR A 289 -10.19 -17.61 6.88
C TYR A 289 -9.27 -17.30 8.07
N LEU A 290 -9.54 -17.78 9.28
CA LEU A 290 -8.74 -17.43 10.46
C LEU A 290 -7.82 -18.58 10.91
N LEU A 291 -8.29 -19.83 10.82
CA LEU A 291 -7.56 -20.99 11.34
C LEU A 291 -6.74 -21.73 10.28
N TYR A 292 -7.25 -21.80 9.06
CA TYR A 292 -6.71 -22.68 8.02
C TYR A 292 -5.57 -22.09 7.19
N PRO A 293 -5.61 -20.81 6.76
CA PRO A 293 -4.50 -20.17 6.05
C PRO A 293 -3.50 -19.56 7.03
N LYS A 294 -2.25 -19.43 6.60
CA LYS A 294 -1.24 -18.62 7.28
C LYS A 294 -1.01 -17.33 6.51
N TYR A 295 -0.92 -16.21 7.22
CA TYR A 295 -0.74 -14.88 6.67
C TYR A 295 0.68 -14.35 6.94
N VAL A 296 1.25 -13.66 5.96
CA VAL A 296 2.53 -12.95 6.07
C VAL A 296 2.37 -11.58 5.45
N HIS A 297 2.64 -10.54 6.22
CA HIS A 297 2.47 -9.17 5.79
C HIS A 297 3.51 -8.84 4.70
N PRO A 298 3.11 -8.29 3.55
CA PRO A 298 3.97 -8.17 2.38
C PRO A 298 5.13 -7.19 2.53
N VAL A 299 4.97 -6.17 3.39
CA VAL A 299 5.97 -5.13 3.68
C VAL A 299 6.96 -5.55 4.78
N ASN A 300 6.50 -5.75 6.02
CA ASN A 300 7.38 -6.07 7.16
C ASN A 300 7.82 -7.56 7.22
N GLN A 301 7.24 -8.41 6.37
CA GLN A 301 7.55 -9.84 6.21
C GLN A 301 7.38 -10.68 7.49
N GLN A 302 6.58 -10.19 8.43
CA GLN A 302 6.22 -10.93 9.64
C GLN A 302 4.98 -11.78 9.41
N VAL A 303 4.90 -12.89 10.16
CA VAL A 303 3.64 -13.64 10.30
C VAL A 303 2.65 -12.72 11.00
N CYS A 304 1.42 -12.70 10.48
CA CYS A 304 0.39 -11.76 10.91
C CYS A 304 -0.97 -12.46 10.89
N GLU A 305 -2.01 -11.74 11.28
CA GLU A 305 -3.39 -12.21 11.24
C GLU A 305 -4.11 -11.65 10.00
N LEU A 306 -5.35 -12.08 9.76
CA LEU A 306 -6.13 -11.60 8.62
C LEU A 306 -6.41 -10.09 8.68
N GLU A 307 -6.58 -9.53 9.88
CA GLU A 307 -6.76 -8.10 10.12
C GLU A 307 -5.68 -7.27 9.44
N ASP A 308 -4.40 -7.63 9.64
CA ASP A 308 -3.26 -6.91 9.09
C ASP A 308 -3.28 -6.91 7.54
N ILE A 309 -3.72 -8.02 6.95
CA ILE A 309 -3.84 -8.15 5.48
C ILE A 309 -5.04 -7.37 4.94
N VAL A 310 -6.16 -7.35 5.68
CA VAL A 310 -7.33 -6.53 5.33
C VAL A 310 -6.98 -5.05 5.36
N GLU A 311 -6.31 -4.58 6.41
CA GLU A 311 -5.83 -3.20 6.51
C GLU A 311 -4.86 -2.85 5.38
N HIS A 312 -3.92 -3.75 5.06
CA HIS A 312 -2.98 -3.56 3.96
C HIS A 312 -3.66 -3.48 2.59
N ILE A 313 -4.62 -4.36 2.30
CA ILE A 313 -5.41 -4.33 1.06
C ILE A 313 -6.24 -3.05 0.99
N HIS A 314 -6.84 -2.63 2.11
CA HIS A 314 -7.60 -1.39 2.19
C HIS A 314 -6.74 -0.19 1.79
N GLU A 315 -5.50 -0.12 2.29
CA GLU A 315 -4.55 0.92 1.90
C GLU A 315 -4.29 0.90 0.40
N GLN A 316 -4.12 -0.27 -0.22
CA GLN A 316 -3.97 -0.33 -1.67
C GLN A 316 -5.23 0.19 -2.41
N ILE A 317 -6.44 -0.13 -1.93
CA ILE A 317 -7.69 0.37 -2.53
C ILE A 317 -7.75 1.90 -2.44
N LEU A 318 -7.49 2.47 -1.25
CA LEU A 318 -7.51 3.91 -1.03
C LEU A 318 -6.51 4.65 -1.93
N GLN A 319 -5.31 4.09 -2.11
CA GLN A 319 -4.29 4.71 -2.96
C GLN A 319 -4.67 4.61 -4.44
N ARG A 320 -5.35 3.54 -4.86
CA ARG A 320 -5.87 3.41 -6.21
C ARG A 320 -6.94 4.46 -6.49
N ASP A 321 -7.87 4.64 -5.57
CA ASP A 321 -8.95 5.63 -5.70
C ASP A 321 -8.39 7.06 -5.71
N ARG A 322 -7.31 7.31 -4.95
CA ARG A 322 -6.57 8.59 -4.99
C ARG A 322 -5.93 8.86 -6.35
N VAL A 323 -5.32 7.85 -6.97
CA VAL A 323 -4.75 7.98 -8.31
C VAL A 323 -5.87 8.18 -9.33
N GLY A 324 -6.89 7.33 -9.30
CA GLY A 324 -8.17 7.45 -9.99
C GLY A 324 -8.17 7.48 -11.53
N GLN A 325 -7.03 7.75 -12.16
CA GLN A 325 -6.96 8.06 -13.59
C GLN A 325 -5.57 7.80 -14.19
N SER A 326 -5.52 7.82 -15.52
CA SER A 326 -4.27 7.73 -16.27
C SER A 326 -3.56 9.08 -16.38
N PHE A 327 -2.22 9.07 -16.47
CA PHE A 327 -1.41 10.29 -16.51
C PHE A 327 -0.45 10.32 -17.70
N THR A 328 -0.27 11.53 -18.26
CA THR A 328 0.91 11.89 -19.04
C THR A 328 1.95 12.54 -18.13
N CYS A 329 2.97 11.78 -17.75
CA CYS A 329 4.06 12.22 -16.90
C CYS A 329 5.10 13.02 -17.71
N VAL A 330 5.24 14.31 -17.42
CA VAL A 330 6.09 15.23 -18.21
C VAL A 330 7.35 15.61 -17.44
N GLY A 331 8.52 15.46 -18.09
CA GLY A 331 9.80 15.91 -17.53
C GLY A 331 10.37 14.98 -16.44
N ILE A 332 9.79 13.80 -16.26
CA ILE A 332 10.28 12.79 -15.31
C ILE A 332 11.53 12.09 -15.88
N THR A 333 12.65 12.24 -15.17
CA THR A 333 13.95 11.63 -15.52
C THR A 333 13.90 10.11 -15.44
N GLY A 334 14.65 9.42 -16.31
CA GLY A 334 14.59 7.95 -16.47
C GLY A 334 14.69 7.14 -15.18
N TRP A 335 15.62 7.50 -14.28
CA TRP A 335 15.82 6.79 -13.01
C TRP A 335 14.62 6.88 -12.05
N LYS A 336 13.75 7.88 -12.21
CA LYS A 336 12.55 8.06 -11.37
C LYS A 336 11.34 7.25 -11.84
N ARG A 337 11.34 6.84 -13.10
CA ARG A 337 10.13 6.35 -13.78
C ARG A 337 9.57 5.09 -13.12
N ASN A 338 10.42 4.14 -12.74
CA ASN A 338 9.96 2.86 -12.20
C ASN A 338 9.23 2.98 -10.87
N TYR A 339 9.75 3.78 -9.92
CA TYR A 339 9.04 3.97 -8.66
C TYR A 339 7.83 4.89 -8.83
N ILE A 340 7.89 5.90 -9.71
CA ILE A 340 6.71 6.73 -10.02
C ILE A 340 5.59 5.88 -10.63
N ASP A 341 5.91 4.96 -11.54
CA ASP A 341 4.93 4.04 -12.12
C ASP A 341 4.24 3.17 -11.07
N ARG A 342 4.91 2.86 -9.94
CA ARG A 342 4.29 2.17 -8.80
C ARG A 342 3.37 3.09 -8.00
N TYR A 343 3.82 4.31 -7.70
CA TYR A 343 2.96 5.32 -7.05
C TYR A 343 1.72 5.67 -7.87
N LEU A 344 1.78 5.52 -9.20
CA LEU A 344 0.66 5.75 -10.09
C LEU A 344 -0.13 4.48 -10.41
N MET A 345 0.27 3.31 -9.91
CA MET A 345 -0.40 2.03 -10.22
C MET A 345 -0.54 1.78 -11.72
N ARG A 346 0.59 1.83 -12.44
CA ARG A 346 0.64 1.68 -13.91
C ARG A 346 -0.08 0.44 -14.44
N ASP A 347 -0.08 -0.66 -13.70
CA ASP A 347 -0.75 -1.90 -14.09
C ASP A 347 -2.28 -1.76 -14.15
N ASP A 348 -2.83 -0.75 -13.46
CA ASP A 348 -4.27 -0.43 -13.45
C ASP A 348 -4.64 0.67 -14.46
N PHE A 349 -3.83 1.72 -14.62
CA PHE A 349 -4.22 2.92 -15.39
C PHE A 349 -3.38 3.21 -16.64
N GLY A 350 -2.21 2.60 -16.84
CA GLY A 350 -1.45 2.71 -18.10
C GLY A 350 -0.85 4.10 -18.41
N HIS A 351 -0.01 4.66 -17.53
CA HIS A 351 0.62 5.98 -17.72
C HIS A 351 1.68 6.02 -18.83
N ARG A 352 1.87 7.22 -19.41
CA ARG A 352 2.96 7.51 -20.37
C ARG A 352 3.98 8.48 -19.79
N HIS A 353 5.25 8.36 -20.19
CA HIS A 353 6.31 9.33 -19.86
C HIS A 353 6.75 10.08 -21.11
N LEU A 354 6.75 11.42 -21.05
CA LEU A 354 7.22 12.30 -22.12
C LEU A 354 8.28 13.29 -21.60
N SER A 355 9.25 13.65 -22.44
CA SER A 355 10.10 14.80 -22.17
C SER A 355 9.32 16.09 -22.40
N THR A 356 9.70 17.17 -21.71
CA THR A 356 9.07 18.49 -21.88
C THR A 356 9.04 18.91 -23.35
N LYS A 357 10.17 18.79 -24.06
CA LYS A 357 10.25 19.11 -25.50
C LYS A 357 9.25 18.32 -26.35
N ARG A 358 9.07 17.02 -26.08
CA ARG A 358 8.16 16.16 -26.84
C ARG A 358 6.70 16.48 -26.53
N PHE A 359 6.39 16.77 -25.28
CA PHE A 359 5.06 17.18 -24.86
C PHE A 359 4.61 18.46 -25.58
N LEU A 360 5.47 19.50 -25.62
CA LEU A 360 5.18 20.77 -26.30
C LEU A 360 5.04 20.64 -27.82
N ALA A 361 5.72 19.67 -28.43
CA ALA A 361 5.69 19.45 -29.88
C ALA A 361 4.43 18.70 -30.37
N GLN A 362 3.65 18.11 -29.47
CA GLN A 362 2.43 17.39 -29.81
C GLN A 362 1.23 18.35 -29.87
N ARG A 363 0.63 18.49 -31.06
CA ARG A 363 -0.55 19.36 -31.30
C ARG A 363 -1.89 18.68 -30.99
N ASP A 364 -1.89 17.38 -30.76
CA ASP A 364 -3.10 16.57 -30.61
C ASP A 364 -2.94 15.67 -29.38
N ILE A 365 -3.58 16.03 -28.26
CA ILE A 365 -3.54 15.25 -27.03
C ILE A 365 -4.70 14.25 -27.07
N SER A 366 -4.65 13.30 -28.01
CA SER A 366 -5.33 12.03 -27.80
C SER A 366 -4.47 11.22 -26.81
N GLY A 367 -4.87 11.22 -25.55
CA GLY A 367 -4.05 10.63 -24.50
C GLY A 367 -4.67 10.64 -23.10
N PRO A 368 -3.88 10.22 -22.09
CA PRO A 368 -4.30 10.05 -20.71
C PRO A 368 -5.13 11.20 -20.19
N ASP A 369 -5.99 10.87 -19.23
CA ASP A 369 -7.02 11.75 -18.71
C ASP A 369 -6.42 13.04 -18.13
N ALA A 370 -5.24 12.99 -17.51
CA ALA A 370 -4.59 14.15 -16.90
C ALA A 370 -3.07 14.25 -17.18
N THR A 371 -2.49 15.42 -16.92
CA THR A 371 -1.03 15.65 -16.96
C THR A 371 -0.44 15.56 -15.55
N LEU A 372 0.73 14.93 -15.40
CA LEU A 372 1.48 14.90 -14.14
C LEU A 372 2.86 15.55 -14.33
N VAL A 373 3.19 16.49 -13.45
CA VAL A 373 4.51 17.16 -13.41
C VAL A 373 5.15 17.06 -12.03
N TRP A 374 6.48 17.17 -11.96
CA TRP A 374 7.18 17.26 -10.67
C TRP A 374 7.24 18.71 -10.17
N GLY A 375 6.64 18.99 -9.01
CA GLY A 375 6.53 20.30 -8.41
C GLY A 375 6.05 21.37 -9.40
N ARG A 376 6.82 22.46 -9.53
CA ARG A 376 6.57 23.55 -10.49
C ARG A 376 7.52 23.54 -11.69
N LYS A 377 8.49 22.62 -11.72
CA LYS A 377 9.67 22.68 -12.61
C LYS A 377 9.35 22.59 -14.10
N ALA A 378 8.38 21.75 -14.48
CA ALA A 378 8.00 21.61 -15.89
C ALA A 378 7.23 22.83 -16.43
N ILE A 379 6.51 23.54 -15.55
CA ILE A 379 5.78 24.77 -15.87
C ILE A 379 6.77 25.92 -16.08
N GLU A 380 7.80 26.00 -15.25
CA GLU A 380 8.80 27.07 -15.29
C GLU A 380 9.64 27.14 -16.56
N THR A 381 9.83 26.03 -17.27
CA THR A 381 10.76 25.96 -18.43
C THR A 381 10.09 26.05 -19.79
N ALA A 382 8.75 26.04 -19.88
CA ALA A 382 8.08 25.72 -21.13
C ALA A 382 6.64 26.23 -21.31
N LEU A 383 5.96 26.70 -20.28
CA LEU A 383 4.49 26.80 -20.29
C LEU A 383 4.01 28.23 -20.08
N GLU A 384 4.22 29.07 -21.10
CA GLU A 384 3.41 30.28 -21.25
C GLU A 384 2.00 29.88 -21.74
N SER A 385 1.04 30.08 -20.83
CA SER A 385 -0.40 30.30 -21.07
C SER A 385 -1.31 29.10 -21.42
N THR A 386 -2.34 28.98 -20.58
CA THR A 386 -3.67 28.36 -20.79
C THR A 386 -3.85 26.84 -20.94
N LEU A 387 -2.92 26.07 -21.51
CA LEU A 387 -3.18 24.63 -21.79
C LEU A 387 -2.99 23.67 -20.60
N VAL A 388 -2.32 24.10 -19.52
CA VAL A 388 -1.81 23.17 -18.48
C VAL A 388 -2.61 23.23 -17.17
N ASP A 389 -3.27 24.32 -16.83
CA ASP A 389 -3.69 24.48 -15.42
C ASP A 389 -5.01 23.79 -15.04
N GLN A 390 -5.86 23.43 -16.01
CA GLN A 390 -7.19 22.86 -15.68
C GLN A 390 -7.17 21.35 -15.38
N ASN A 391 -6.09 20.63 -15.69
CA ASN A 391 -6.02 19.18 -15.50
C ASN A 391 -4.59 18.67 -15.28
N THR A 392 -3.83 19.38 -14.44
CA THR A 392 -2.46 19.02 -14.08
C THR A 392 -2.34 18.71 -12.61
N ALA A 393 -1.98 17.46 -12.32
CA ALA A 393 -1.50 17.04 -11.02
C ALA A 393 -0.01 17.34 -10.86
N ARG A 394 0.39 17.68 -9.63
CA ARG A 394 1.78 17.97 -9.25
C ARG A 394 2.23 16.94 -8.23
N MET A 395 3.35 16.31 -8.52
CA MET A 395 3.99 15.33 -7.64
C MET A 395 5.19 15.96 -6.94
N GLU A 396 5.38 15.67 -5.67
CA GLU A 396 6.56 16.09 -4.91
C GLU A 396 6.92 15.05 -3.82
N ASP A 397 8.11 15.18 -3.23
CA ASP A 397 8.49 14.37 -2.08
C ASP A 397 7.55 14.61 -0.88
N GLY A 398 7.17 13.54 -0.19
CA GLY A 398 6.45 13.63 1.09
C GLY A 398 7.34 14.07 2.26
N PHE A 399 6.75 14.10 3.45
CA PHE A 399 7.40 14.66 4.65
C PHE A 399 8.30 13.70 5.40
N ILE A 400 8.18 12.38 5.17
CA ILE A 400 9.14 11.35 5.60
C ILE A 400 9.66 10.68 4.34
N ARG A 401 10.89 11.00 3.95
CA ARG A 401 11.37 10.66 2.61
C ARG A 401 12.28 9.45 2.59
N SER A 402 13.39 9.49 3.33
CA SER A 402 14.42 8.44 3.25
C SER A 402 15.48 8.54 4.35
N VAL A 403 16.24 7.45 4.54
CA VAL A 403 17.56 7.52 5.18
C VAL A 403 18.54 8.12 4.17
N GLY A 404 19.11 9.27 4.50
CA GLY A 404 19.96 10.06 3.59
C GLY A 404 19.21 10.90 2.54
N LEU A 405 19.96 11.78 1.87
CA LEU A 405 19.45 12.85 1.00
C LEU A 405 19.00 12.37 -0.39
N GLY A 406 17.97 13.02 -0.94
CA GLY A 406 17.48 12.78 -2.29
C GLY A 406 18.49 13.12 -3.40
N SER A 407 19.39 14.06 -3.13
CA SER A 407 20.54 14.40 -4.00
C SER A 407 21.48 13.22 -4.25
N ASN A 408 21.44 12.19 -3.39
CA ASN A 408 22.19 10.94 -3.55
C ASN A 408 21.39 9.83 -4.28
N PHE A 409 20.33 10.18 -5.00
CA PHE A 409 19.47 9.27 -5.78
C PHE A 409 18.71 8.22 -4.95
N THR A 410 18.53 8.45 -3.65
CA THR A 410 17.69 7.58 -2.81
C THR A 410 16.22 7.73 -3.19
N ALA A 411 15.56 6.61 -3.49
CA ALA A 411 14.14 6.60 -3.82
C ALA A 411 13.28 7.04 -2.63
N PRO A 412 12.25 7.87 -2.85
CA PRO A 412 11.42 8.39 -1.77
C PRO A 412 10.41 7.32 -1.31
N ARG A 413 10.36 7.09 0.01
CA ARG A 413 9.33 6.26 0.67
C ARG A 413 7.99 6.95 0.77
N SER A 414 7.94 8.25 0.52
CA SER A 414 6.70 9.03 0.48
C SER A 414 6.70 10.03 -0.67
N LEU A 415 5.59 10.10 -1.39
CA LEU A 415 5.30 11.11 -2.41
C LEU A 415 3.91 11.69 -2.17
N VAL A 416 3.71 12.92 -2.64
CA VAL A 416 2.40 13.56 -2.70
C VAL A 416 1.96 13.68 -4.16
N ILE A 417 0.66 13.59 -4.41
CA ILE A 417 0.03 13.90 -5.69
C ILE A 417 -1.07 14.92 -5.41
N ASP A 418 -0.89 16.14 -5.89
CA ASP A 418 -1.80 17.26 -5.68
C ASP A 418 -2.41 17.68 -7.01
N ASP A 419 -3.70 17.43 -7.16
CA ASP A 419 -4.49 17.70 -8.36
C ASP A 419 -5.02 19.15 -8.43
N LEU A 420 -4.76 19.97 -7.41
CA LEU A 420 -5.22 21.36 -7.32
C LEU A 420 -4.06 22.37 -7.39
N GLY A 421 -2.98 22.09 -6.67
CA GLY A 421 -1.82 22.95 -6.52
C GLY A 421 -0.62 22.14 -6.08
N ILE A 422 0.10 22.61 -5.06
CA ILE A 422 1.11 21.82 -4.33
C ILE A 422 1.35 22.50 -2.97
N TYR A 423 1.61 21.73 -1.91
CA TYR A 423 1.61 22.23 -0.53
C TYR A 423 2.53 23.45 -0.26
N PHE A 424 3.64 23.60 -0.99
CA PHE A 424 4.58 24.71 -0.77
C PHE A 424 4.22 26.00 -1.54
N ASP A 425 3.25 25.94 -2.46
CA ASP A 425 2.86 27.08 -3.31
C ASP A 425 1.71 27.83 -2.65
N ALA A 426 2.02 28.96 -2.01
CA ALA A 426 1.03 29.79 -1.35
C ALA A 426 0.29 30.75 -2.32
N THR A 427 0.68 30.81 -3.59
CA THR A 427 0.10 31.73 -4.58
C THR A 427 -1.27 31.30 -5.09
N ARG A 428 -1.65 30.04 -4.84
CA ARG A 428 -2.91 29.42 -5.25
C ARG A 428 -3.36 28.37 -4.23
N PRO A 429 -4.62 27.93 -4.26
CA PRO A 429 -5.07 26.79 -3.46
C PRO A 429 -4.29 25.51 -3.77
N SER A 430 -4.17 24.63 -2.78
CA SER A 430 -3.60 23.28 -2.92
C SER A 430 -4.52 22.26 -2.25
N ARG A 431 -4.40 20.98 -2.60
CA ARG A 431 -5.17 19.91 -1.94
C ARG A 431 -4.84 19.86 -0.44
N MET A 432 -3.60 20.14 -0.05
CA MET A 432 -3.19 20.30 1.36
C MET A 432 -3.98 21.43 2.05
N GLU A 433 -4.03 22.62 1.44
CA GLU A 433 -4.76 23.77 1.99
C GLU A 433 -6.26 23.47 2.11
N MET A 434 -6.85 22.78 1.13
CA MET A 434 -8.25 22.37 1.18
C MET A 434 -8.52 21.36 2.30
N LEU A 435 -7.64 20.38 2.51
CA LEU A 435 -7.76 19.45 3.63
C LEU A 435 -7.65 20.20 4.96
N LEU A 436 -6.67 21.08 5.11
CA LEU A 436 -6.49 21.90 6.32
C LEU A 436 -7.63 22.90 6.55
N GLN A 437 -8.32 23.35 5.52
CA GLN A 437 -9.47 24.25 5.69
C GLN A 437 -10.76 23.48 6.04
N HIS A 438 -11.00 22.31 5.43
CA HIS A 438 -12.33 21.69 5.40
C HIS A 438 -12.42 20.29 6.00
N TYR A 439 -11.32 19.56 6.17
CA TYR A 439 -11.39 18.20 6.70
C TYR A 439 -11.69 18.21 8.21
N ASP A 440 -12.69 17.43 8.63
CA ASP A 440 -13.04 17.26 10.03
C ASP A 440 -12.43 15.96 10.54
N CYS A 441 -11.38 16.08 11.35
CA CYS A 441 -10.70 14.93 11.95
C CYS A 441 -11.62 14.29 12.99
N SER A 442 -11.85 12.99 12.84
CA SER A 442 -12.56 12.18 13.82
C SER A 442 -11.72 11.94 15.08
N PRO A 443 -12.31 11.49 16.21
CA PRO A 443 -11.54 11.13 17.40
C PRO A 443 -10.45 10.08 17.14
N SER A 444 -10.70 9.11 16.24
CA SER A 444 -9.69 8.12 15.83
C SER A 444 -8.55 8.72 15.02
N ASP A 445 -8.82 9.75 14.22
CA ASP A 445 -7.78 10.47 13.48
C ASP A 445 -6.84 11.20 14.43
N LEU A 446 -7.39 11.87 15.44
CA LEU A 446 -6.63 12.57 16.46
C LEU A 446 -5.79 11.61 17.31
N GLN A 447 -6.36 10.48 17.73
CA GLN A 447 -5.64 9.46 18.48
C GLN A 447 -4.48 8.87 17.66
N ARG A 448 -4.70 8.58 16.38
CA ARG A 448 -3.64 8.09 15.48
C ARG A 448 -2.54 9.13 15.30
N ALA A 449 -2.89 10.40 15.17
CA ALA A 449 -1.92 11.48 15.05
C ALA A 449 -1.09 11.68 16.33
N GLU A 450 -1.71 11.59 17.51
CA GLU A 450 -1.01 11.64 18.80
C GLU A 450 0.02 10.52 18.93
N ALA A 451 -0.40 9.27 18.67
CA ALA A 451 0.51 8.12 18.65
C ALA A 451 1.64 8.29 17.61
N LEU A 452 1.34 8.87 16.44
CA LEU A 452 2.35 9.15 15.43
C LEU A 452 3.36 10.20 15.89
N ILE A 453 2.91 11.26 16.57
CA ILE A 453 3.81 12.29 17.14
C ILE A 453 4.79 11.63 18.11
N ASP A 454 4.29 10.80 19.03
CA ASP A 454 5.15 10.09 20.00
C ASP A 454 6.21 9.25 19.29
N VAL A 455 5.81 8.49 18.27
CA VAL A 455 6.72 7.64 17.49
C VAL A 455 7.76 8.48 16.72
N LEU A 456 7.35 9.61 16.11
CA LEU A 456 8.28 10.48 15.38
C LEU A 456 9.36 11.06 16.31
N LEU A 457 8.96 11.51 17.50
CA LEU A 457 9.86 12.08 18.51
C LEU A 457 10.77 11.02 19.12
N GLU A 458 10.21 9.89 19.55
CA GLU A 458 10.94 8.78 20.16
C GLU A 458 12.00 8.23 19.19
N LYS A 459 11.61 8.03 17.93
CA LYS A 459 12.50 7.49 16.89
C LYS A 459 13.37 8.54 16.21
N ARG A 460 13.22 9.83 16.55
CA ARG A 460 13.97 10.96 15.96
C ARG A 460 13.89 10.94 14.42
N ILE A 461 12.68 10.86 13.88
CA ILE A 461 12.43 10.83 12.44
C ILE A 461 12.32 12.26 11.91
N SER A 462 13.00 12.52 10.81
CA SER A 462 12.91 13.75 10.02
C SER A 462 12.77 13.41 8.53
N LYS A 463 12.47 14.39 7.68
CA LYS A 463 12.37 14.19 6.21
C LYS A 463 13.56 13.41 5.66
N TYR A 464 14.77 13.77 6.09
CA TYR A 464 15.99 13.04 5.80
C TYR A 464 16.56 12.54 7.11
N THR A 465 16.29 11.28 7.43
CA THR A 465 16.79 10.71 8.68
C THR A 465 18.28 10.34 8.51
N GLY A 466 19.13 10.90 9.38
CA GLY A 466 20.57 10.61 9.43
C GLY A 466 20.92 9.45 10.37
N ALA A 467 22.21 9.14 10.52
CA ALA A 467 22.67 8.23 11.57
C ALA A 467 22.44 8.84 12.96
N LEU A 468 22.31 8.00 13.98
CA LEU A 468 22.23 8.47 15.37
C LEU A 468 23.64 8.87 15.83
N GLU A 469 23.79 10.10 16.29
CA GLU A 469 25.02 10.56 16.95
C GLU A 469 24.93 10.22 18.44
N GLU A 470 25.88 9.40 18.94
CA GLU A 470 25.94 8.98 20.35
C GLU A 470 26.55 10.07 21.26
N HIS A 471 27.31 11.00 20.70
CA HIS A 471 27.92 12.11 21.42
C HIS A 471 27.76 13.41 20.64
N THR A 472 27.15 14.40 21.28
CA THR A 472 27.09 15.78 20.78
C THR A 472 27.54 16.70 21.90
N ASP A 473 28.49 17.59 21.60
CA ASP A 473 28.90 18.67 22.50
C ASP A 473 27.82 19.75 22.46
N ASP A 474 26.97 19.78 23.48
CA ASP A 474 25.87 20.74 23.64
C ASP A 474 26.22 21.88 24.60
N SER A 475 27.48 21.99 25.05
CA SER A 475 27.94 23.00 26.01
C SER A 475 27.69 24.44 25.56
N PHE A 476 27.64 24.69 24.25
CA PHE A 476 27.27 26.00 23.70
C PHE A 476 25.83 26.41 24.08
N TYR A 477 24.91 25.46 24.17
CA TYR A 477 23.48 25.70 24.37
C TYR A 477 23.09 25.74 25.86
N GLU A 478 23.94 25.22 26.75
CA GLU A 478 23.67 25.20 28.20
C GLU A 478 23.39 26.61 28.75
N GLY A 479 22.21 26.78 29.35
CA GLY A 479 21.78 28.02 29.97
C GLY A 479 21.47 29.17 28.99
N ARG A 480 21.37 28.90 27.68
CA ARG A 480 21.07 29.91 26.65
C ARG A 480 19.67 29.75 26.08
N GLU A 481 18.93 30.86 26.03
CA GLU A 481 17.66 30.95 25.29
C GLU A 481 17.91 31.14 23.77
N ALA A 482 18.46 30.11 23.14
CA ALA A 482 18.92 30.18 21.75
C ALA A 482 17.77 30.15 20.73
N ILE A 483 17.87 31.04 19.74
CA ILE A 483 17.04 31.09 18.53
C ILE A 483 17.74 30.32 17.42
N LEU A 484 17.04 29.34 16.82
CA LEU A 484 17.52 28.63 15.65
C LEU A 484 16.96 29.26 14.36
N VAL A 485 17.85 29.75 13.50
CA VAL A 485 17.51 30.26 12.16
C VAL A 485 17.81 29.18 11.13
N ILE A 486 16.77 28.72 10.44
CA ILE A 486 16.89 27.63 9.47
C ILE A 486 17.23 28.15 8.08
N GLY A 487 18.42 27.78 7.61
CA GLY A 487 18.85 28.02 6.23
C GLY A 487 18.13 27.12 5.22
N GLN A 488 17.89 27.67 4.04
CA GLN A 488 17.27 26.98 2.89
C GLN A 488 18.12 27.16 1.63
N VAL A 489 17.97 26.26 0.66
CA VAL A 489 18.61 26.43 -0.66
C VAL A 489 17.96 27.61 -1.37
N GLU A 490 18.73 28.63 -1.73
CA GLU A 490 18.17 29.77 -2.45
C GLU A 490 17.71 29.38 -3.86
N GLY A 491 16.60 29.95 -4.29
CA GLY A 491 15.92 29.57 -5.54
C GLY A 491 15.08 28.29 -5.45
N ASP A 492 15.00 27.64 -4.28
CA ASP A 492 14.03 26.55 -4.05
C ASP A 492 12.59 27.02 -4.33
N ALA A 493 11.77 26.13 -4.90
CA ALA A 493 10.40 26.46 -5.28
C ALA A 493 9.56 26.88 -4.05
N SER A 494 9.81 26.30 -2.87
CA SER A 494 9.15 26.69 -1.62
C SER A 494 9.50 28.10 -1.18
N LEU A 495 10.70 28.61 -1.43
CA LEU A 495 11.04 30.02 -1.19
C LEU A 495 10.42 30.93 -2.24
N ARG A 496 10.39 30.51 -3.51
CA ARG A 496 9.86 31.33 -4.60
C ARG A 496 8.34 31.53 -4.51
N PHE A 497 7.60 30.46 -4.23
CA PHE A 497 6.13 30.44 -4.21
C PHE A 497 5.53 30.46 -2.80
N GLY A 498 6.32 30.20 -1.77
CA GLY A 498 5.91 30.34 -0.37
C GLY A 498 6.55 31.52 0.34
N GLY A 499 7.69 32.05 -0.12
CA GLY A 499 8.28 33.26 0.45
C GLY A 499 7.53 34.52 0.02
N ASP A 500 7.42 35.48 0.93
CA ASP A 500 6.75 36.77 0.69
C ASP A 500 7.79 37.91 0.59
N ARG A 501 7.94 38.74 1.63
CA ARG A 501 8.93 39.83 1.64
C ARG A 501 10.37 39.33 1.83
N ILE A 502 10.55 38.29 2.62
CA ILE A 502 11.87 37.68 2.91
C ILE A 502 12.02 36.42 2.06
N LYS A 503 13.05 36.40 1.18
CA LYS A 503 13.32 35.31 0.24
C LYS A 503 14.78 34.85 0.17
N SER A 504 15.64 35.36 1.05
CA SER A 504 17.06 34.99 1.15
C SER A 504 17.44 34.69 2.59
N ASN A 505 18.45 33.84 2.78
CA ASN A 505 18.91 33.44 4.11
C ASN A 505 19.49 34.63 4.89
N ARG A 506 20.24 35.49 4.19
CA ARG A 506 20.77 36.73 4.77
C ARG A 506 19.66 37.66 5.24
N ALA A 507 18.59 37.84 4.46
CA ALA A 507 17.48 38.70 4.85
C ALA A 507 16.72 38.14 6.07
N LEU A 508 16.57 36.81 6.15
CA LEU A 508 16.03 36.14 7.34
C LEU A 508 16.90 36.42 8.56
N LEU A 509 18.21 36.18 8.48
CA LEU A 509 19.16 36.43 9.57
C LEU A 509 19.14 37.89 10.03
N SER A 510 19.11 38.84 9.10
CA SER A 510 18.99 40.27 9.42
C SER A 510 17.69 40.58 10.19
N ALA A 511 16.54 40.08 9.72
CA ALA A 511 15.26 40.33 10.37
C ALA A 511 15.18 39.70 11.77
N VAL A 512 15.74 38.50 11.94
CA VAL A 512 15.82 37.82 13.24
C VAL A 512 16.72 38.60 14.21
N ARG A 513 17.91 39.02 13.76
CA ARG A 513 18.83 39.80 14.59
C ARG A 513 18.25 41.16 14.98
N GLU A 514 17.59 41.85 14.06
CA GLU A 514 16.96 43.15 14.31
C GLU A 514 15.85 43.06 15.37
N SER A 515 15.03 42.01 15.29
CA SER A 515 13.95 41.77 16.27
C SER A 515 14.45 41.17 17.60
N ASN A 516 15.64 40.57 17.61
CA ASN A 516 16.22 39.89 18.77
C ASN A 516 17.70 40.29 19.00
N PRO A 517 17.98 41.57 19.34
CA PRO A 517 19.35 42.08 19.38
C PRO A 517 20.23 41.42 20.44
N ASN A 518 19.64 40.99 21.56
CA ASN A 518 20.38 40.46 22.72
C ASN A 518 20.31 38.93 22.87
N ARG A 519 19.53 38.23 22.04
CA ARG A 519 19.38 36.77 22.14
C ARG A 519 20.47 36.07 21.34
N THR A 520 20.81 34.86 21.77
CA THR A 520 21.74 33.99 21.03
C THR A 520 21.04 33.50 19.76
N VAL A 521 21.59 33.82 18.59
CA VAL A 521 21.10 33.40 17.27
C VAL A 521 22.04 32.37 16.68
N VAL A 522 21.51 31.19 16.38
CA VAL A 522 22.23 30.08 15.77
C VAL A 522 21.72 29.90 14.34
N TYR A 523 22.61 30.03 13.34
CA TYR A 523 22.29 29.75 11.95
C TYR A 523 22.59 28.29 11.62
N LYS A 524 21.59 27.57 11.13
CA LYS A 524 21.77 26.20 10.64
C LYS A 524 21.62 26.14 9.11
N PRO A 525 22.72 26.05 8.34
CA PRO A 525 22.64 25.94 6.89
C PRO A 525 21.97 24.63 6.45
N HIS A 526 21.39 24.62 5.25
CA HIS A 526 20.73 23.45 4.70
C HIS A 526 21.75 22.32 4.42
N PRO A 527 21.42 21.03 4.67
CA PRO A 527 22.38 19.92 4.49
C PRO A 527 22.89 19.75 3.04
N ASP A 528 22.06 20.04 2.02
CA ASP A 528 22.55 20.05 0.63
C ASP A 528 23.58 21.16 0.34
N VAL A 529 23.63 22.21 1.15
CA VAL A 529 24.63 23.29 1.04
C VAL A 529 25.91 22.89 1.75
N VAL A 530 25.79 22.35 2.98
CA VAL A 530 26.93 21.79 3.73
C VAL A 530 27.64 20.68 2.93
N SER A 531 26.88 19.85 2.22
CA SER A 531 27.44 18.78 1.37
C SER A 531 28.01 19.26 0.01
N GLY A 532 27.95 20.56 -0.28
CA GLY A 532 28.47 21.18 -1.51
C GLY A 532 27.61 20.95 -2.76
N ASN A 533 26.39 20.43 -2.62
CA ASN A 533 25.52 20.12 -3.75
C ASN A 533 24.71 21.35 -4.23
N ARG A 534 24.54 22.36 -3.38
CA ARG A 534 23.70 23.55 -3.60
C ARG A 534 24.30 24.79 -2.93
N SER A 535 23.77 25.97 -3.24
CA SER A 535 24.11 27.25 -2.62
C SER A 535 22.92 27.77 -1.78
N ASP A 536 23.21 28.41 -0.65
CA ASP A 536 22.26 29.19 0.17
C ASP A 536 22.41 30.70 -0.05
N GLY A 537 23.11 31.13 -1.11
CA GLY A 537 23.33 32.54 -1.42
C GLY A 537 24.33 33.25 -0.51
N ILE A 538 24.96 32.55 0.44
CA ILE A 538 26.00 33.09 1.31
C ILE A 538 27.35 32.58 0.79
N GLU A 539 28.10 33.45 0.12
CA GLU A 539 29.40 33.07 -0.46
C GLU A 539 30.50 32.98 0.59
N ASN A 540 30.52 33.90 1.56
CA ASN A 540 31.41 33.87 2.71
C ASN A 540 30.62 34.04 4.01
N TYR A 541 30.82 33.14 4.98
CA TYR A 541 30.16 33.24 6.28
C TYR A 541 30.60 34.45 7.11
N ASP A 542 31.73 35.08 6.80
CA ASP A 542 32.09 36.39 7.38
C ASP A 542 31.02 37.45 7.09
N ASP A 543 30.28 37.32 5.99
CA ASP A 543 29.21 38.24 5.60
C ASP A 543 28.01 38.24 6.57
N ILE A 544 27.90 37.20 7.41
CA ILE A 544 26.85 37.03 8.42
C ILE A 544 27.39 37.00 9.85
N ALA A 545 28.69 37.27 10.06
CA ALA A 545 29.34 37.19 11.38
C ALA A 545 28.71 38.11 12.45
N GLY A 546 28.03 39.19 12.04
CA GLY A 546 27.27 40.07 12.93
C GLY A 546 25.77 39.73 13.07
N LEU A 547 25.28 38.73 12.34
CA LEU A 547 23.86 38.37 12.31
C LEU A 547 23.56 37.13 13.16
N CYS A 548 24.51 36.22 13.31
CA CYS A 548 24.40 35.04 14.18
C CYS A 548 25.64 34.86 15.08
N ASP A 549 25.43 34.26 16.25
CA ASP A 549 26.47 33.96 17.24
C ASP A 549 27.15 32.60 17.00
N ARG A 550 26.48 31.69 16.27
CA ARG A 550 27.02 30.39 15.87
C ARG A 550 26.45 29.91 14.55
N ILE A 551 27.28 29.27 13.75
CA ILE A 551 26.88 28.51 12.57
C ILE A 551 26.95 27.03 12.92
N GLU A 552 25.83 26.31 12.81
CA GLU A 552 25.68 24.94 13.27
C GLU A 552 25.60 23.94 12.10
N THR A 553 26.75 23.41 11.71
CA THR A 553 26.88 22.42 10.63
C THR A 553 26.83 20.98 11.09
N ASP A 554 27.07 20.72 12.37
CA ASP A 554 27.44 19.39 12.85
C ASP A 554 26.21 18.68 13.42
N LEU A 555 25.40 19.38 14.23
CA LEU A 555 24.22 18.76 14.83
C LEU A 555 23.22 18.29 13.78
N SER A 556 22.58 17.15 14.03
CA SER A 556 21.38 16.78 13.30
C SER A 556 20.25 17.81 13.52
N ILE A 557 19.31 17.90 12.58
CA ILE A 557 18.20 18.86 12.70
C ILE A 557 17.34 18.57 13.94
N ASP A 558 17.08 17.31 14.27
CA ASP A 558 16.30 16.93 15.45
C ASP A 558 16.98 17.29 16.78
N LEU A 559 18.32 17.30 16.84
CA LEU A 559 19.06 17.76 18.01
C LEU A 559 19.07 19.29 18.10
N ALA A 560 19.33 19.98 16.98
CA ALA A 560 19.29 21.44 16.94
C ALA A 560 17.92 21.99 17.36
N LEU A 561 16.83 21.37 16.90
CA LEU A 561 15.46 21.71 17.29
C LEU A 561 15.21 21.52 18.79
N ARG A 562 15.78 20.48 19.40
CA ARG A 562 15.63 20.22 20.85
C ARG A 562 16.40 21.20 21.72
N LEU A 563 17.62 21.55 21.30
CA LEU A 563 18.52 22.43 22.06
C LEU A 563 18.13 23.91 21.98
N CYS A 564 17.42 24.34 20.93
CA CYS A 564 16.95 25.72 20.79
C CYS A 564 15.51 25.88 21.29
N GLU A 565 15.13 27.06 21.76
CA GLU A 565 13.80 27.32 22.32
C GLU A 565 12.81 27.83 21.26
N GLU A 566 13.32 28.62 20.32
CA GLU A 566 12.52 29.31 19.31
C GLU A 566 13.14 29.16 17.92
N ILE A 567 12.32 28.82 16.93
CA ILE A 567 12.76 28.44 15.59
C ILE A 567 12.19 29.45 14.60
N HIS A 568 13.08 30.09 13.83
CA HIS A 568 12.74 31.09 12.82
C HIS A 568 13.03 30.52 11.43
N THR A 569 12.04 30.58 10.54
CA THR A 569 12.17 30.05 9.18
C THR A 569 11.33 30.83 8.16
N ILE A 570 11.70 30.75 6.87
CA ILE A 570 10.87 31.28 5.80
C ILE A 570 9.79 30.26 5.45
N THR A 571 10.18 29.12 4.88
CA THR A 571 9.25 28.06 4.45
C THR A 571 9.77 26.64 4.70
N SER A 572 10.83 26.48 5.49
CA SER A 572 11.46 25.18 5.71
C SER A 572 10.52 24.20 6.39
N LEU A 573 10.60 22.92 6.01
CA LEU A 573 9.87 21.86 6.72
C LEU A 573 10.32 21.75 8.18
N ALA A 574 11.53 22.17 8.52
CA ALA A 574 12.03 22.17 9.90
C ALA A 574 11.14 22.97 10.86
N GLY A 575 10.39 23.97 10.37
CA GLY A 575 9.40 24.66 11.20
C GLY A 575 8.20 23.78 11.57
N MET A 576 7.74 22.89 10.67
CA MET A 576 6.74 21.87 11.02
C MET A 576 7.31 20.88 12.04
N GLU A 577 8.54 20.43 11.83
CA GLU A 577 9.20 19.50 12.75
C GLU A 577 9.40 20.13 14.13
N ALA A 578 9.71 21.42 14.22
CA ALA A 578 9.79 22.17 15.47
C ALA A 578 8.47 22.19 16.25
N LEU A 579 7.32 22.29 15.55
CA LEU A 579 6.00 22.20 16.19
C LEU A 579 5.79 20.84 16.87
N LEU A 580 6.32 19.75 16.29
CA LEU A 580 6.26 18.41 16.92
C LEU A 580 6.99 18.39 18.26
N TYR A 581 8.10 19.12 18.39
CA TYR A 581 8.86 19.26 19.63
C TYR A 581 8.25 20.28 20.61
N GLY A 582 7.06 20.85 20.31
CA GLY A 582 6.41 21.87 21.13
C GLY A 582 7.17 23.20 21.17
N LYS A 583 8.03 23.48 20.18
CA LYS A 583 8.82 24.72 20.13
C LYS A 583 8.00 25.89 19.63
N LYS A 584 8.37 27.10 20.04
CA LYS A 584 7.83 28.33 19.43
C LYS A 584 8.39 28.44 18.01
N VAL A 585 7.50 28.62 17.03
CA VAL A 585 7.87 28.70 15.61
C VAL A 585 7.42 30.02 15.03
N VAL A 586 8.36 30.76 14.45
CA VAL A 586 8.15 32.05 13.79
C VAL A 586 8.36 31.89 12.29
N THR A 587 7.35 32.23 11.48
CA THR A 587 7.41 32.10 10.02
C THR A 587 7.46 33.46 9.32
N TYR A 588 8.43 33.61 8.41
CA TYR A 588 8.60 34.81 7.58
C TYR A 588 8.09 34.64 6.15
N GLY A 589 7.66 33.43 5.80
CA GLY A 589 6.97 33.10 4.57
C GLY A 589 5.59 32.49 4.85
N LYS A 590 5.08 31.75 3.88
CA LYS A 590 3.76 31.13 3.88
C LYS A 590 3.86 29.60 3.71
N PRO A 591 4.63 28.86 4.54
CA PRO A 591 4.69 27.41 4.46
C PRO A 591 3.30 26.79 4.73
N PHE A 592 3.10 25.53 4.36
CA PHE A 592 1.80 24.87 4.48
C PHE A 592 1.24 24.84 5.91
N TYR A 593 2.12 24.85 6.92
CA TYR A 593 1.78 24.77 8.35
C TYR A 593 1.55 26.12 9.04
N ALA A 594 1.80 27.25 8.35
CA ALA A 594 1.56 28.59 8.89
C ALA A 594 0.10 29.06 8.71
N GLY A 595 -0.36 30.07 9.44
CA GLY A 595 -1.69 30.67 9.26
C GLY A 595 -2.85 29.85 9.84
N TRP A 596 -2.55 28.80 10.61
CA TRP A 596 -3.55 27.95 11.28
C TRP A 596 -3.58 28.14 12.80
N GLY A 597 -2.86 29.13 13.33
CA GLY A 597 -2.82 29.45 14.77
C GLY A 597 -1.78 28.69 15.59
N LEU A 598 -0.90 27.91 14.95
CA LEU A 598 0.19 27.16 15.61
C LEU A 598 1.55 27.88 15.55
N THR A 599 1.66 28.93 14.73
CA THR A 599 2.89 29.67 14.47
C THR A 599 2.68 31.17 14.69
N GLU A 600 3.76 31.88 15.01
CA GLU A 600 3.78 33.34 14.92
C GLU A 600 4.14 33.72 13.48
N ASP A 601 3.20 34.36 12.78
CA ASP A 601 3.31 34.59 11.35
C ASP A 601 3.54 36.06 11.01
N PHE A 602 4.64 36.35 10.31
CA PHE A 602 4.89 37.69 9.76
C PHE A 602 4.08 37.97 8.48
N CYS A 603 3.55 36.92 7.87
CA CYS A 603 2.71 37.00 6.67
C CYS A 603 1.23 36.90 7.04
N SER A 604 0.37 37.60 6.29
CA SER A 604 -1.09 37.42 6.40
C SER A 604 -1.62 36.31 5.49
N PHE A 605 -2.70 35.65 5.92
CA PHE A 605 -3.34 34.55 5.20
C PHE A 605 -4.83 34.84 5.00
N GLU A 606 -5.22 35.16 3.75
CA GLU A 606 -6.63 35.42 3.43
C GLU A 606 -7.45 34.15 3.24
N ARG A 607 -6.82 33.08 2.75
CA ARG A 607 -7.50 31.80 2.42
C ARG A 607 -7.52 30.80 3.58
N ARG A 608 -6.78 31.06 4.65
CA ARG A 608 -6.67 30.20 5.83
C ARG A 608 -7.41 30.89 6.97
N SER A 609 -8.57 30.36 7.31
CA SER A 609 -9.48 31.03 8.28
C SER A 609 -9.89 30.14 9.44
N ARG A 610 -9.49 28.87 9.44
CA ARG A 610 -9.80 27.89 10.49
C ARG A 610 -8.57 27.66 11.36
N PRO A 611 -8.64 27.77 12.70
CA PRO A 611 -7.55 27.33 13.54
C PRO A 611 -7.42 25.80 13.52
N ARG A 612 -6.21 25.27 13.67
CA ARG A 612 -5.94 23.83 13.79
C ARG A 612 -5.12 23.51 15.02
N SER A 613 -5.42 22.36 15.62
CA SER A 613 -4.55 21.70 16.59
C SER A 613 -3.35 21.04 15.90
N LEU A 614 -2.31 20.75 16.68
CA LEU A 614 -1.13 20.04 16.17
C LEU A 614 -1.49 18.65 15.64
N GLN A 615 -2.37 17.93 16.34
CA GLN A 615 -2.85 16.60 15.94
C GLN A 615 -3.58 16.64 14.60
N GLU A 616 -4.45 17.63 14.36
CA GLU A 616 -5.10 17.79 13.06
C GLU A 616 -4.09 18.08 11.94
N LEU A 617 -3.12 18.98 12.20
CA LEU A 617 -2.09 19.30 11.23
C LEU A 617 -1.24 18.07 10.90
N VAL A 618 -0.86 17.26 11.90
CA VAL A 618 -0.09 16.03 11.73
C VAL A 618 -0.89 14.97 10.99
N TYR A 619 -2.16 14.74 11.37
CA TYR A 619 -3.01 13.78 10.67
C TYR A 619 -3.11 14.14 9.18
N ILE A 620 -3.43 15.40 8.89
CA ILE A 620 -3.64 15.84 7.51
C ILE A 620 -2.32 15.78 6.73
N SER A 621 -1.21 16.23 7.31
CA SER A 621 0.06 16.34 6.59
C SER A 621 0.86 15.04 6.51
N TYR A 622 0.87 14.18 7.54
CA TYR A 622 1.66 12.95 7.57
C TYR A 622 0.85 11.68 7.30
N ILE A 623 -0.49 11.71 7.38
CA ILE A 623 -1.31 10.51 7.16
C ILE A 623 -2.18 10.68 5.92
N ARG A 624 -2.97 11.76 5.86
CA ARG A 624 -3.99 11.90 4.83
C ARG A 624 -3.45 12.36 3.49
N TYR A 625 -2.58 13.38 3.47
CA TYR A 625 -2.12 14.01 2.23
C TYR A 625 -1.08 13.19 1.43
N PRO A 626 -0.01 12.65 2.04
CA PRO A 626 0.99 11.87 1.33
C PRO A 626 0.56 10.42 1.12
N SER A 627 1.21 9.77 0.17
CA SER A 627 1.18 8.33 -0.04
C SER A 627 2.53 7.75 0.39
N TYR A 628 2.52 6.56 0.97
CA TYR A 628 3.72 5.85 1.39
C TYR A 628 3.87 4.55 0.61
N LEU A 629 5.06 4.28 0.12
CA LEU A 629 5.37 3.09 -0.66
C LEU A 629 6.56 2.36 -0.02
N ASP A 630 6.37 1.09 0.31
CA ASP A 630 7.52 0.26 0.62
C ASP A 630 8.24 -0.12 -0.67
N ILE A 631 9.47 0.36 -0.75
CA ILE A 631 10.31 0.27 -1.93
C ILE A 631 10.69 -1.18 -2.27
N ALA A 632 10.81 -2.06 -1.27
CA ALA A 632 11.22 -3.45 -1.47
C ALA A 632 10.06 -4.33 -1.99
N SER A 633 8.86 -4.13 -1.45
CA SER A 633 7.66 -4.84 -1.90
C SER A 633 7.04 -4.23 -3.16
N GLY A 634 7.19 -2.92 -3.36
CA GLY A 634 6.51 -2.16 -4.40
C GLY A 634 5.04 -1.88 -4.09
N GLU A 635 4.61 -2.08 -2.84
CA GLU A 635 3.23 -1.93 -2.38
C GLU A 635 3.10 -0.72 -1.45
N PHE A 636 1.91 -0.12 -1.42
CA PHE A 636 1.64 0.99 -0.51
C PHE A 636 1.65 0.51 0.93
N THR A 637 1.96 1.40 1.85
CA THR A 637 2.03 1.07 3.27
C THR A 637 1.63 2.26 4.12
N SER A 638 1.58 2.07 5.43
CA SER A 638 1.26 3.14 6.36
C SER A 638 2.50 3.99 6.69
N VAL A 639 2.27 5.16 7.28
CA VAL A 639 3.36 6.00 7.77
C VAL A 639 4.14 5.31 8.89
N GLU A 640 3.45 4.54 9.73
CA GLU A 640 4.03 3.80 10.86
C GLU A 640 4.98 2.70 10.37
N ASN A 641 4.55 1.89 9.40
CA ASN A 641 5.41 0.89 8.76
C ASN A 641 6.60 1.55 8.02
N THR A 642 6.38 2.72 7.42
CA THR A 642 7.46 3.50 6.81
C THR A 642 8.50 3.92 7.84
N ILE A 643 8.08 4.41 9.01
CA ILE A 643 8.97 4.78 10.11
C ILE A 643 9.77 3.57 10.59
N SER A 644 9.13 2.42 10.79
CA SER A 644 9.83 1.18 11.18
C SER A 644 10.88 0.77 10.13
N ALA A 645 10.56 0.90 8.84
CA ALA A 645 11.51 0.60 7.77
C ALA A 645 12.68 1.60 7.70
N VAL A 646 12.42 2.90 7.91
CA VAL A 646 13.45 3.94 8.01
C VAL A 646 14.36 3.67 9.22
N GLN A 647 13.79 3.25 10.35
CA GLN A 647 14.56 2.92 11.55
C GLN A 647 15.47 1.70 11.33
N ALA A 648 14.95 0.63 10.72
CA ALA A 648 15.74 -0.56 10.40
C ALA A 648 16.89 -0.22 9.44
N GLU A 649 16.61 0.55 8.38
CA GLU A 649 17.64 0.99 7.42
C GLU A 649 18.69 1.90 8.07
N ARG A 650 18.30 2.73 9.04
CA ARG A 650 19.23 3.57 9.82
C ARG A 650 20.19 2.71 10.66
N ALA A 651 19.70 1.67 11.32
CA ALA A 651 20.52 0.77 12.15
C ALA A 651 21.54 -0.02 11.30
N ASP A 652 21.12 -0.51 10.13
CA ASP A 652 22.02 -1.19 9.19
C ASP A 652 23.16 -0.27 8.71
N ILE A 653 22.90 1.04 8.57
CA ILE A 653 23.90 2.01 8.15
C ILE A 653 24.88 2.31 9.29
N SER A 654 24.44 2.50 10.53
CA SER A 654 25.33 2.77 11.67
C SER A 654 26.34 1.64 11.89
N ASP A 655 25.91 0.38 11.72
CA ASP A 655 26.80 -0.79 11.84
C ASP A 655 27.86 -0.86 10.71
N SER A 656 27.64 -0.14 9.61
CA SER A 656 28.50 -0.16 8.42
C SER A 656 29.47 1.03 8.30
N MET A 657 29.41 2.01 9.21
CA MET A 657 30.12 3.29 9.13
C MET A 657 31.55 3.28 9.71
N THR A 658 32.44 2.50 9.09
CA THR A 658 33.89 2.56 9.33
C THR A 658 34.75 2.95 8.10
N ALA A 659 34.23 3.56 7.02
CA ALA A 659 35.12 3.98 5.90
C ALA A 659 34.63 5.09 4.93
N THR A 660 35.52 6.09 4.76
CA THR A 660 35.87 7.07 3.69
C THR A 660 35.00 7.35 2.43
N GLY A 661 35.20 8.57 1.88
CA GLY A 661 34.45 9.25 0.80
C GLY A 661 34.34 8.57 -0.58
N LEU A 662 35.09 7.50 -0.87
CA LEU A 662 34.89 6.69 -2.08
C LEU A 662 33.51 5.98 -2.06
N LYS A 663 32.95 5.73 -0.87
CA LYS A 663 31.61 5.13 -0.71
C LYS A 663 30.48 6.01 -1.25
N LYS A 664 30.62 7.35 -1.30
CA LYS A 664 29.55 8.25 -1.81
C LYS A 664 29.19 7.93 -3.26
N TYR A 665 30.18 7.81 -4.14
CA TYR A 665 29.95 7.51 -5.55
C TYR A 665 29.45 6.08 -5.79
N VAL A 666 29.96 5.11 -5.02
CA VAL A 666 29.45 3.73 -5.04
C VAL A 666 27.99 3.65 -4.59
N ASN A 667 27.62 4.40 -3.55
CA ASN A 667 26.24 4.49 -3.08
C ASN A 667 25.33 5.16 -4.11
N ILE A 668 25.76 6.25 -4.76
CA ILE A 668 25.02 6.88 -5.86
C ILE A 668 24.80 5.89 -7.00
N ALA A 669 25.85 5.18 -7.45
CA ALA A 669 25.72 4.19 -8.51
C ALA A 669 24.80 3.03 -8.12
N ARG A 670 24.87 2.55 -6.87
CA ARG A 670 23.97 1.53 -6.32
C ARG A 670 22.52 2.01 -6.30
N ASN A 671 22.29 3.25 -5.88
CA ASN A 671 20.97 3.86 -5.80
C ASN A 671 20.36 4.09 -7.18
N ILE A 672 21.14 4.54 -8.16
CA ILE A 672 20.70 4.63 -9.56
C ILE A 672 20.37 3.24 -10.10
N LYS A 673 21.22 2.24 -9.85
CA LYS A 673 20.95 0.85 -10.27
C LYS A 673 19.66 0.35 -9.64
N LYS A 674 19.48 0.50 -8.32
CA LYS A 674 18.23 0.18 -7.62
C LYS A 674 17.03 0.91 -8.25
N GLY A 675 17.17 2.21 -8.50
CA GLY A 675 16.22 3.07 -9.22
C GLY A 675 15.75 2.47 -10.54
N LEU A 676 16.71 2.05 -11.37
CA LEU A 676 16.48 1.46 -12.69
C LEU A 676 15.99 0.00 -12.63
N THR A 677 16.18 -0.69 -11.52
CA THR A 677 15.74 -2.09 -11.33
C THR A 677 14.50 -2.21 -10.45
N TYR A 678 13.93 -1.12 -9.94
CA TYR A 678 12.74 -1.19 -9.10
C TYR A 678 11.61 -1.89 -9.84
N ALA A 679 11.23 -3.04 -9.29
CA ALA A 679 10.13 -3.86 -9.78
C ALA A 679 10.21 -4.18 -11.29
N ALA A 680 11.43 -4.43 -11.78
CA ALA A 680 11.73 -4.98 -13.11
C ALA A 680 11.47 -6.49 -13.18
#